data_AF-A0A0D9P4M4-F1
#
_entry.id   AF-A0A0D9P4M4-F1
#
_cell.length_a   1.000
_cell.length_b   1.000
_cell.length_c   1.000
_cell.angle_alpha   90.00
_cell.angle_beta   90.00
_cell.angle_gamma   90.00
#
_symmetry.space_group_name_H-M   'P 1'
#
loop_
_entity.id
_entity.type
_entity.pdbx_description
1 polymer ?
#
loop_
_entity_poly.entity_id
_entity_poly.type
_entity_poly.pdbx_seq_one_letter_code
_entity_poly.pdbx_strand_id
1 'polypeptide(L)'
;MSSHSPSPETPERSQTPASVSSAAPVQRSCATCRRRKVRCDKKCPCTPCSRGGHACSYPPKEPRAPRVRKATINDVATRISRLEETLTSIPAREASHTHARFPASPKTVIAGPHANPFSTGGVGHETSPAAVGSPHPGGEILLERGSSTQYFNEVLVSRVVGQESDVRTALATPRTDEVAQAHVPSPFNPMGILSTPLSSHPPSSYHPSKYTAVQLWMVFVDNVDCLFKILHIPTSEVLVYTVINNPETASPEALALCYAVYYASTVALDEREDCPRLLGESWMSALHRYKAGLEQSFAQADLLENPTVVLLQAMAIYLSAVRVHNTGRSVWTFNGLAIRIAQSIGLHRDGTKLGLSPFESEIRRRLWWYLLGRDGRVAEDLGLLDLPTPNVIMSGGAELPLNLEDNDLDPNMKDLPPPRKGWTRILSSLANIRICQTWADLLQLSWSNPSTPPPFEARDRIVAKLVETVETLIKECNPVIPMQRLTLITCRFIVRKLDFVTRQQWEAHHHPEQQELLATEETLLEALGLFEEGQHLLKDELLRPYTWSGRSYPQYHLMLFILWNICLRPRRSCALRAFESVEKYVQVMEKTGTAVFRGPKWTIFKALMARAAASIPRDGCEKGGSQLPMSEVPASAGLDQGLGSGIMPGSTTRKFVEMNDAGMFEDMQHVPDWSTLLQGFLQEESNFSVMFYQKKFAQYGRTIEERSPAGKTIATMDSHNFRAMLAANFEDYDKQTIRITPILRLIGHGIFTKDGPAWKHSRDALKPLFLRAELSDVDRFKRHVDRMLSLIPRDGRTVDLKPLICRLFLDSGTEFIFGESFNSLDRNATQGDELMEAFSQALIGTTKRRHAFAALGSLFNDTVDENIDKIHAFVDRQVSRALATASQPNTLDEKKRGGQSNSRYVLLDEMAKRIRKPMTLRYEMMNIFLPAFESTAVVLSNSLFHLARNPDLWTELRKQAIALGDQNLSFELLRSLSLFRYTVLEALRLHGSTGRLSRTAIRDTVLPRGGGSEGRSPVFVPKGTVVSLDLYAHLHDAEIWGDDADVFRPSRFEGRAPQWEFVPFSGGPRICPARQQIITQSVYLLVRLAQEFAEVENRDPCMEFVERVKIFTESAGGVKVALHETQSIHIAVK
;
A
#
# COMPACT_ATOMS: atom_id res chain seq x y z
N MET A 1 -39.44 -55.44 22.90
CA MET A 1 -39.62 -56.23 21.66
C MET A 1 -39.47 -55.25 20.51
N SER A 2 -38.42 -55.28 19.68
CA SER A 2 -37.29 -56.23 19.54
C SER A 2 -36.20 -55.52 18.70
N SER A 3 -34.88 -55.74 18.73
CA SER A 3 -33.85 -56.30 19.63
C SER A 3 -32.63 -56.65 18.75
N HIS A 4 -31.42 -56.16 19.09
CA HIS A 4 -30.07 -56.65 18.69
C HIS A 4 -29.53 -56.54 17.22
N SER A 5 -28.34 -55.90 17.09
CA SER A 5 -26.96 -56.47 16.99
C SER A 5 -26.75 -57.87 16.33
N PRO A 6 -25.52 -58.31 15.94
CA PRO A 6 -24.16 -57.79 16.23
C PRO A 6 -23.09 -57.86 15.08
N SER A 7 -21.83 -57.64 15.45
CA SER A 7 -20.51 -57.88 14.79
C SER A 7 -20.19 -59.40 14.57
N PRO A 8 -18.95 -59.90 14.28
CA PRO A 8 -17.62 -59.28 14.04
C PRO A 8 -16.69 -59.95 12.96
N GLU A 9 -15.40 -59.59 12.99
CA GLU A 9 -14.18 -60.43 12.75
C GLU A 9 -13.56 -60.74 11.35
N THR A 10 -12.45 -60.04 11.05
CA THR A 10 -11.02 -60.48 10.90
C THR A 10 -10.62 -61.98 10.78
N PRO A 11 -9.34 -62.36 10.46
CA PRO A 11 -8.28 -61.75 9.61
C PRO A 11 -7.43 -62.78 8.78
N GLU A 12 -6.20 -62.38 8.39
CA GLU A 12 -4.95 -63.19 8.20
C GLU A 12 -4.60 -63.98 6.91
N ARG A 13 -3.79 -63.31 6.06
CA ARG A 13 -2.38 -63.66 5.68
C ARG A 13 -1.92 -65.15 5.69
N SER A 14 -1.56 -65.71 4.52
CA SER A 14 -0.15 -66.04 4.14
C SER A 14 0.01 -66.87 2.83
N GLN A 15 1.26 -66.91 2.33
CA GLN A 15 1.85 -67.82 1.32
C GLN A 15 1.68 -67.52 -0.20
N THR A 16 2.73 -67.91 -0.94
CA THR A 16 3.14 -67.60 -2.33
C THR A 16 2.82 -68.79 -3.30
N PRO A 17 3.12 -68.81 -4.63
CA PRO A 17 3.91 -67.90 -5.49
C PRO A 17 3.25 -67.50 -6.84
N ALA A 18 4.05 -66.97 -7.78
CA ALA A 18 3.61 -66.37 -9.05
C ALA A 18 3.58 -67.31 -10.28
N SER A 19 2.77 -66.97 -11.29
CA SER A 19 3.01 -67.32 -12.70
C SER A 19 2.38 -66.28 -13.66
N VAL A 20 2.70 -66.35 -14.95
CA VAL A 20 2.61 -65.22 -15.91
C VAL A 20 1.56 -65.45 -17.01
N SER A 21 0.88 -64.38 -17.44
CA SER A 21 0.22 -64.31 -18.75
C SER A 21 0.29 -62.88 -19.32
N SER A 22 0.37 -62.73 -20.65
CA SER A 22 0.68 -61.46 -21.33
C SER A 22 -0.41 -61.03 -22.32
N ALA A 23 -0.59 -59.71 -22.49
CA ALA A 23 -1.63 -59.12 -23.34
C ALA A 23 -1.06 -58.28 -24.50
N ALA A 24 -1.70 -58.37 -25.67
CA ALA A 24 -1.24 -57.82 -26.95
C ALA A 24 -1.59 -56.33 -27.18
N PRO A 25 -0.88 -55.61 -28.10
CA PRO A 25 -1.00 -54.15 -28.24
C PRO A 25 -2.15 -53.65 -29.15
N VAL A 26 -2.72 -52.50 -28.79
CA VAL A 26 -3.89 -51.87 -29.42
C VAL A 26 -3.59 -51.26 -30.81
N GLN A 27 -4.37 -51.63 -31.83
CA GLN A 27 -4.33 -51.05 -33.19
C GLN A 27 -5.26 -49.82 -33.37
N ARG A 28 -4.85 -48.85 -34.20
CA ARG A 28 -5.56 -47.60 -34.52
C ARG A 28 -6.55 -47.75 -35.71
N SER A 29 -7.56 -46.88 -35.77
CA SER A 29 -8.50 -46.76 -36.91
C SER A 29 -7.88 -46.02 -38.11
N CYS A 30 -8.37 -46.26 -39.34
CA CYS A 30 -7.89 -45.55 -40.53
C CYS A 30 -8.21 -44.05 -40.51
N ALA A 31 -7.45 -43.26 -41.27
CA ALA A 31 -7.59 -41.79 -41.31
C ALA A 31 -8.98 -41.36 -41.80
N THR A 32 -9.51 -42.01 -42.83
CA THR A 32 -10.80 -41.71 -43.46
C THR A 32 -11.98 -41.97 -42.52
N CYS A 33 -12.01 -43.12 -41.84
CA CYS A 33 -13.04 -43.41 -40.82
C CYS A 33 -12.93 -42.48 -39.61
N ARG A 34 -11.70 -42.18 -39.17
CA ARG A 34 -11.46 -41.25 -38.05
C ARG A 34 -11.96 -39.85 -38.37
N ARG A 35 -11.72 -39.35 -39.59
CA ARG A 35 -12.22 -38.03 -40.05
C ARG A 35 -13.76 -38.01 -40.18
N ARG A 36 -14.36 -39.10 -40.68
CA ARG A 36 -15.82 -39.27 -40.77
C ARG A 36 -16.50 -39.69 -39.46
N LYS A 37 -15.74 -39.85 -38.36
CA LYS A 37 -16.22 -40.33 -37.04
C LYS A 37 -16.99 -41.68 -37.07
N VAL A 38 -16.74 -42.54 -38.04
CA VAL A 38 -17.38 -43.87 -38.15
C VAL A 38 -16.48 -44.99 -37.60
N ARG A 39 -17.08 -46.08 -37.10
CA ARG A 39 -16.35 -47.20 -36.50
C ARG A 39 -15.58 -47.98 -37.58
N CYS A 40 -14.25 -47.94 -37.49
CA CYS A 40 -13.35 -48.65 -38.40
C CYS A 40 -13.17 -50.11 -37.96
N ASP A 41 -13.30 -51.04 -38.89
CA ASP A 41 -13.04 -52.48 -38.72
C ASP A 41 -11.56 -52.86 -38.84
N LYS A 42 -10.68 -51.87 -39.09
CA LYS A 42 -9.21 -51.98 -39.09
C LYS A 42 -8.60 -52.86 -40.19
N LYS A 43 -9.40 -53.31 -41.15
CA LYS A 43 -8.95 -53.95 -42.41
C LYS A 43 -8.45 -52.90 -43.41
N CYS A 44 -7.62 -53.28 -44.38
CA CYS A 44 -7.12 -52.38 -45.42
C CYS A 44 -7.38 -52.94 -46.83
N PRO A 45 -8.26 -52.32 -47.65
CA PRO A 45 -9.15 -51.21 -47.31
C PRO A 45 -10.18 -51.60 -46.24
N CYS A 46 -10.66 -50.62 -45.48
CA CYS A 46 -11.61 -50.85 -44.39
C CYS A 46 -13.03 -51.06 -44.96
N THR A 47 -13.88 -51.90 -44.34
CA THR A 47 -15.24 -52.18 -44.89
C THR A 47 -16.09 -50.91 -45.05
N PRO A 48 -16.12 -49.96 -44.09
CA PRO A 48 -16.81 -48.66 -44.28
C PRO A 48 -16.19 -47.76 -45.36
N CYS A 49 -14.89 -47.93 -45.65
CA CYS A 49 -14.17 -47.17 -46.67
C CYS A 49 -14.52 -47.70 -48.07
N SER A 50 -14.44 -49.03 -48.23
CA SER A 50 -14.77 -49.75 -49.46
C SER A 50 -16.24 -49.55 -49.85
N ARG A 51 -17.19 -49.73 -48.92
CA ARG A 51 -18.62 -49.47 -49.18
C ARG A 51 -18.94 -48.00 -49.50
N GLY A 52 -18.13 -47.07 -49.00
CA GLY A 52 -18.29 -45.63 -49.28
C GLY A 52 -17.53 -45.13 -50.51
N GLY A 53 -16.83 -45.99 -51.26
CA GLY A 53 -16.00 -45.57 -52.39
C GLY A 53 -14.82 -44.65 -52.02
N HIS A 54 -14.39 -44.62 -50.75
CA HIS A 54 -13.36 -43.70 -50.28
C HIS A 54 -12.01 -44.38 -50.11
N ALA A 55 -10.94 -43.68 -50.52
CA ALA A 55 -9.56 -44.10 -50.29
C ALA A 55 -9.31 -44.40 -48.81
N CYS A 56 -8.84 -45.62 -48.51
CA CYS A 56 -8.56 -46.08 -47.16
C CYS A 56 -7.06 -46.01 -46.85
N SER A 57 -6.62 -44.91 -46.23
CA SER A 57 -5.25 -44.81 -45.73
C SER A 57 -5.18 -45.05 -44.22
N TYR A 58 -4.25 -45.93 -43.83
CA TYR A 58 -3.71 -45.95 -42.47
C TYR A 58 -2.42 -45.12 -42.48
N PRO A 59 -2.22 -44.19 -41.55
CA PRO A 59 -0.94 -43.49 -41.46
C PRO A 59 0.18 -44.52 -41.24
N PRO A 60 1.33 -44.40 -41.92
CA PRO A 60 2.44 -45.32 -41.76
C PRO A 60 2.88 -45.37 -40.29
N LYS A 61 3.50 -46.49 -39.89
CA LYS A 61 4.20 -46.54 -38.60
C LYS A 61 5.39 -45.59 -38.68
N GLU A 62 5.21 -44.36 -38.18
CA GLU A 62 6.32 -43.48 -37.83
C GLU A 62 7.35 -44.29 -37.04
N PRO A 63 8.67 -44.09 -37.29
CA PRO A 63 9.68 -44.65 -36.41
C PRO A 63 9.33 -44.22 -34.99
N ARG A 64 9.22 -45.16 -34.06
CA ARG A 64 9.10 -44.80 -32.65
C ARG A 64 10.35 -43.99 -32.32
N ALA A 65 10.19 -42.67 -32.14
CA ALA A 65 11.11 -41.91 -31.31
C ALA A 65 11.32 -42.76 -30.05
N PRO A 66 12.57 -43.11 -29.70
CA PRO A 66 12.82 -44.12 -28.70
C PRO A 66 12.04 -43.73 -27.45
N ARG A 67 11.24 -44.66 -26.91
CA ARG A 67 10.65 -44.46 -25.59
C ARG A 67 11.84 -44.20 -24.67
N VAL A 68 12.01 -42.94 -24.28
CA VAL A 68 12.99 -42.57 -23.27
C VAL A 68 12.57 -43.38 -22.05
N ARG A 69 13.30 -44.47 -21.81
CA ARG A 69 13.23 -45.24 -20.57
C ARG A 69 13.37 -44.18 -19.50
N LYS A 70 12.31 -43.92 -18.72
CA LYS A 70 12.37 -42.92 -17.65
C LYS A 70 13.55 -43.35 -16.80
N ALA A 71 14.65 -42.60 -16.89
CA ALA A 71 15.86 -42.97 -16.19
C ALA A 71 15.49 -42.94 -14.71
N THR A 72 15.55 -44.12 -14.10
CA THR A 72 15.41 -44.23 -12.65
C THR A 72 16.54 -43.40 -12.06
N ILE A 73 16.37 -42.80 -10.88
CA ILE A 73 17.40 -41.90 -10.30
C ILE A 73 18.77 -42.62 -10.24
N ASN A 74 18.75 -43.93 -9.98
CA ASN A 74 19.92 -44.81 -10.01
C ASN A 74 20.60 -44.96 -11.39
N ASP A 75 19.83 -44.95 -12.50
CA ASP A 75 20.36 -44.99 -13.88
C ASP A 75 21.07 -43.67 -14.26
N VAL A 76 20.67 -42.55 -13.65
CA VAL A 76 21.33 -41.25 -13.87
C VAL A 76 22.60 -41.17 -13.03
N ALA A 77 22.55 -41.60 -11.77
CA ALA A 77 23.71 -41.62 -10.88
C ALA A 77 24.86 -42.48 -11.44
N THR A 78 24.58 -43.73 -11.79
CA THR A 78 25.59 -44.64 -12.39
C THR A 78 26.17 -44.13 -13.71
N ARG A 79 25.39 -43.35 -14.48
CA ARG A 79 25.83 -42.78 -15.76
C ARG A 79 26.69 -41.52 -15.59
N ILE A 80 26.50 -40.76 -14.51
CA ILE A 80 27.37 -39.65 -14.13
C ILE A 80 28.74 -40.19 -13.71
N SER A 81 28.79 -41.16 -12.79
CA SER A 81 30.06 -41.74 -12.33
C SER A 81 30.91 -42.32 -13.47
N ARG A 82 30.30 -43.04 -14.43
CA ARG A 82 31.02 -43.55 -15.61
C ARG A 82 31.55 -42.44 -16.53
N LEU A 83 30.87 -41.30 -16.63
CA LEU A 83 31.34 -40.17 -17.44
C LEU A 83 32.51 -39.43 -16.75
N GLU A 84 32.49 -39.31 -15.42
CA GLU A 84 33.60 -38.79 -14.63
C GLU A 84 34.85 -39.69 -14.75
N GLU A 85 34.65 -41.01 -14.75
CA GLU A 85 35.68 -42.03 -15.00
C GLU A 85 36.26 -41.95 -16.43
N THR A 86 35.42 -41.67 -17.44
CA THR A 86 35.86 -41.55 -18.85
C THR A 86 36.56 -40.21 -19.14
N LEU A 87 36.18 -39.13 -18.44
CA LEU A 87 36.80 -37.81 -18.61
C LEU A 87 38.18 -37.70 -17.96
N THR A 88 38.47 -38.55 -16.98
CA THR A 88 39.80 -38.60 -16.33
C THR A 88 40.84 -39.39 -17.13
N SER A 89 40.44 -40.12 -18.19
CA SER A 89 41.31 -41.02 -18.95
C SER A 89 41.79 -40.51 -20.33
N ILE A 90 41.67 -39.22 -20.65
CA ILE A 90 42.07 -38.67 -21.97
C ILE A 90 43.21 -37.64 -21.83
N PRO A 91 44.43 -37.93 -22.35
CA PRO A 91 45.53 -36.96 -22.41
C PRO A 91 45.41 -35.99 -23.60
N ALA A 92 45.87 -34.74 -23.42
CA ALA A 92 45.82 -33.70 -24.44
C ALA A 92 46.95 -33.80 -25.50
N ARG A 93 46.65 -33.38 -26.75
CA ARG A 93 47.63 -33.03 -27.81
C ARG A 93 47.15 -31.78 -28.57
N GLU A 94 48.09 -31.11 -29.26
CA GLU A 94 48.09 -29.68 -29.56
C GLU A 94 47.66 -29.27 -30.99
N ALA A 95 47.84 -27.96 -31.31
CA ALA A 95 47.86 -27.28 -32.63
C ALA A 95 46.50 -26.76 -33.19
N SER A 96 46.39 -25.60 -33.89
CA SER A 96 47.35 -24.51 -34.22
C SER A 96 46.65 -23.19 -34.72
N HIS A 97 47.43 -22.15 -35.05
CA HIS A 97 47.09 -20.71 -35.23
C HIS A 97 46.31 -20.26 -36.49
N THR A 98 45.73 -19.02 -36.50
CA THR A 98 46.20 -17.84 -37.31
C THR A 98 45.38 -16.53 -37.10
N HIS A 99 45.83 -15.40 -37.70
CA HIS A 99 45.59 -13.97 -37.32
C HIS A 99 44.54 -13.17 -38.14
N ALA A 100 44.09 -12.00 -37.61
CA ALA A 100 44.04 -10.69 -38.33
C ALA A 100 43.79 -9.48 -37.38
N ARG A 101 43.86 -8.23 -37.88
CA ARG A 101 44.63 -7.09 -37.29
C ARG A 101 43.90 -5.71 -37.30
N PHE A 102 44.27 -4.78 -36.41
CA PHE A 102 43.74 -3.37 -36.26
C PHE A 102 44.16 -2.38 -37.38
N PRO A 103 43.55 -1.16 -37.51
CA PRO A 103 44.06 0.09 -36.88
C PRO A 103 42.97 1.13 -36.42
N ALA A 104 43.36 2.38 -36.06
CA ALA A 104 42.57 3.34 -35.24
C ALA A 104 42.70 4.85 -35.61
N SER A 105 41.94 5.73 -34.90
CA SER A 105 42.08 7.22 -34.75
C SER A 105 41.64 8.12 -35.93
N PRO A 106 41.40 9.46 -35.76
CA PRO A 106 41.84 10.38 -34.70
C PRO A 106 40.80 11.36 -34.07
N LYS A 107 41.27 12.27 -33.19
CA LYS A 107 40.53 13.33 -32.45
C LYS A 107 40.58 14.71 -33.14
N THR A 108 39.69 15.63 -32.74
CA THR A 108 39.89 17.10 -32.89
C THR A 108 39.25 17.85 -31.71
N VAL A 109 39.78 19.03 -31.35
CA VAL A 109 39.44 19.83 -30.16
C VAL A 109 39.29 21.31 -30.55
N ILE A 110 38.22 21.99 -30.09
CA ILE A 110 38.13 23.47 -29.95
C ILE A 110 37.40 23.78 -28.61
N ALA A 111 37.72 24.93 -27.99
CA ALA A 111 37.48 25.23 -26.57
C ALA A 111 36.16 25.98 -26.23
N GLY A 112 35.88 26.13 -24.92
CA GLY A 112 34.69 26.78 -24.33
C GLY A 112 34.72 28.32 -24.30
N PRO A 113 34.00 28.99 -23.35
CA PRO A 113 34.50 29.01 -21.96
C PRO A 113 33.47 29.16 -20.79
N HIS A 114 34.00 29.00 -19.56
CA HIS A 114 33.48 29.36 -18.22
C HIS A 114 32.29 28.59 -17.59
N ALA A 115 32.23 28.36 -16.27
CA ALA A 115 33.27 28.22 -15.24
C ALA A 115 32.64 27.64 -13.94
N ASN A 116 33.27 26.63 -13.32
CA ASN A 116 32.98 26.22 -11.93
C ASN A 116 33.81 27.06 -10.95
N PRO A 117 33.30 27.26 -9.72
CA PRO A 117 34.06 26.88 -8.52
C PRO A 117 33.13 26.20 -7.46
N PHE A 118 33.57 25.39 -6.48
CA PHE A 118 34.86 25.31 -5.80
C PHE A 118 35.27 23.87 -5.38
N SER A 119 36.58 23.69 -5.28
CA SER A 119 37.31 22.62 -4.57
C SER A 119 38.60 23.26 -4.00
N THR A 120 39.35 22.76 -3.00
CA THR A 120 39.32 21.49 -2.23
C THR A 120 40.09 21.71 -0.91
N GLY A 121 39.82 20.95 0.17
CA GLY A 121 40.77 20.89 1.30
C GLY A 121 40.22 20.31 2.60
N GLY A 122 40.93 19.33 3.18
CA GLY A 122 40.62 18.78 4.51
C GLY A 122 41.88 18.56 5.34
N VAL A 123 41.69 18.43 6.66
CA VAL A 123 42.65 17.89 7.65
C VAL A 123 41.81 17.10 8.66
N GLY A 124 42.33 15.98 9.17
CA GLY A 124 41.58 15.10 10.07
C GLY A 124 41.57 15.56 11.52
N HIS A 125 40.54 15.13 12.25
CA HIS A 125 40.54 15.07 13.72
C HIS A 125 39.65 13.90 14.16
N GLU A 126 40.13 13.09 15.11
CA GLU A 126 39.30 12.12 15.83
C GLU A 126 38.49 12.84 16.91
N THR A 127 37.19 12.56 17.05
CA THR A 127 36.45 12.33 18.33
C THR A 127 34.92 12.28 18.17
N SER A 128 34.30 11.34 18.90
CA SER A 128 32.88 11.25 19.34
C SER A 128 31.71 11.13 18.34
N PRO A 129 30.61 10.44 18.73
CA PRO A 129 29.39 10.34 17.94
C PRO A 129 28.53 11.62 18.06
N ALA A 130 28.10 12.18 16.92
CA ALA A 130 27.23 13.35 16.88
C ALA A 130 25.76 12.99 17.17
N ALA A 131 25.03 13.94 17.77
CA ALA A 131 23.66 13.77 18.24
C ALA A 131 22.60 13.76 17.12
N VAL A 132 21.44 13.17 17.43
CA VAL A 132 20.22 13.25 16.62
C VAL A 132 19.69 14.69 16.61
N GLY A 133 19.61 15.30 15.42
CA GLY A 133 18.75 16.45 15.11
C GLY A 133 19.01 17.77 15.87
N SER A 134 20.03 18.53 15.47
CA SER A 134 20.11 19.97 15.76
C SER A 134 19.45 20.80 14.63
N PRO A 135 18.91 22.00 14.90
CA PRO A 135 18.27 22.82 13.88
C PRO A 135 19.28 23.34 12.85
N HIS A 136 18.95 23.28 11.56
CA HIS A 136 19.70 24.00 10.54
C HIS A 136 19.44 25.52 10.62
N PRO A 137 20.37 26.39 10.19
CA PRO A 137 20.29 27.85 10.39
C PRO A 137 19.15 28.61 9.69
N GLY A 138 18.20 27.92 9.05
CA GLY A 138 17.08 28.51 8.29
C GLY A 138 15.68 28.15 8.80
N GLY A 139 15.55 27.42 9.91
CA GLY A 139 14.24 27.04 10.46
C GLY A 139 13.48 25.96 9.67
N GLU A 140 14.15 25.26 8.77
CA GLU A 140 13.61 24.11 8.03
C GLU A 140 13.68 22.83 8.87
N ILE A 141 12.69 21.93 8.72
CA ILE A 141 12.65 20.64 9.39
C ILE A 141 12.39 19.53 8.39
N LEU A 142 13.31 18.56 8.36
CA LEU A 142 13.09 17.24 7.79
C LEU A 142 12.79 16.27 8.94
N LEU A 143 11.59 15.69 8.95
CA LEU A 143 11.23 14.57 9.80
C LEU A 143 11.41 13.27 9.04
N GLU A 144 12.16 12.35 9.64
CA GLU A 144 12.28 10.97 9.19
C GLU A 144 11.23 10.12 9.91
N ARG A 145 10.46 9.35 9.16
CA ARG A 145 9.42 8.45 9.65
C ARG A 145 9.57 7.11 8.94
N GLY A 146 10.50 6.31 9.46
CA GLY A 146 11.03 5.11 8.81
C GLY A 146 11.53 5.41 7.40
N SER A 147 11.10 4.63 6.42
CA SER A 147 11.46 4.79 5.00
C SER A 147 10.83 6.01 4.30
N SER A 148 10.12 6.89 5.01
CA SER A 148 9.47 8.08 4.44
C SER A 148 9.99 9.36 5.10
N THR A 149 10.20 10.40 4.31
CA THR A 149 10.56 11.72 4.81
C THR A 149 9.40 12.70 4.69
N GLN A 150 9.36 13.64 5.62
CA GLN A 150 8.48 14.80 5.57
C GLN A 150 9.29 16.06 5.80
N TYR A 151 9.27 16.93 4.80
CA TYR A 151 9.83 18.26 4.86
C TYR A 151 8.77 19.30 5.26
N PHE A 152 9.19 20.24 6.10
CA PHE A 152 8.48 21.47 6.46
C PHE A 152 9.46 22.65 6.37
N ASN A 153 9.06 23.71 5.70
CA ASN A 153 9.75 25.01 5.72
C ASN A 153 8.83 26.17 6.13
N GLU A 154 7.54 25.94 6.35
CA GLU A 154 6.66 26.97 6.91
C GLU A 154 7.04 27.27 8.37
N VAL A 155 7.41 28.53 8.63
CA VAL A 155 8.06 29.00 9.85
C VAL A 155 7.27 28.67 11.12
N LEU A 156 5.94 28.82 11.13
CA LEU A 156 5.12 28.55 12.32
C LEU A 156 4.98 27.03 12.57
N VAL A 157 4.81 26.22 11.52
CA VAL A 157 4.81 24.75 11.61
C VAL A 157 6.16 24.23 12.07
N SER A 158 7.25 24.60 11.39
CA SER A 158 8.60 24.18 11.75
C SER A 158 8.96 24.62 13.16
N ARG A 159 8.50 25.79 13.62
CA ARG A 159 8.65 26.21 15.02
C ARG A 159 7.97 25.25 16.00
N VAL A 160 6.68 24.98 15.81
CA VAL A 160 5.92 24.08 16.71
C VAL A 160 6.54 22.68 16.71
N VAL A 161 6.86 22.13 15.54
CA VAL A 161 7.52 20.82 15.40
C VAL A 161 8.97 20.83 15.93
N GLY A 162 9.61 21.99 15.94
CA GLY A 162 10.97 22.23 16.43
C GLY A 162 11.08 22.22 17.95
N GLN A 163 10.07 22.77 18.62
CA GLN A 163 10.05 23.03 20.06
C GLN A 163 9.31 21.93 20.83
N GLU A 164 8.19 21.45 20.30
CA GLU A 164 7.25 20.62 21.04
C GLU A 164 7.59 19.14 20.82
N SER A 165 8.21 18.52 21.84
CA SER A 165 8.70 17.15 21.76
C SER A 165 7.57 16.13 21.60
N ASP A 166 6.39 16.41 22.16
CA ASP A 166 5.14 15.67 21.99
C ASP A 166 4.59 15.78 20.55
N VAL A 167 4.68 16.95 19.91
CA VAL A 167 4.30 17.14 18.50
C VAL A 167 5.30 16.47 17.55
N ARG A 168 6.61 16.64 17.79
CA ARG A 168 7.67 15.95 17.04
C ARG A 168 7.50 14.44 17.17
N THR A 169 7.20 13.95 18.38
CA THR A 169 6.88 12.55 18.65
C THR A 169 5.59 12.16 17.90
N ALA A 170 4.48 12.89 17.98
CA ALA A 170 3.26 12.58 17.25
C ALA A 170 3.41 12.52 15.71
N LEU A 171 4.44 13.18 15.15
CA LEU A 171 4.79 13.16 13.73
C LEU A 171 5.83 12.09 13.34
N ALA A 172 6.86 11.89 14.16
CA ALA A 172 8.00 10.98 13.92
C ALA A 172 7.77 9.57 14.49
N THR A 173 6.95 9.44 15.53
CA THR A 173 6.48 8.15 16.04
C THR A 173 5.57 7.50 14.99
N PRO A 174 5.88 6.26 14.57
CA PRO A 174 4.92 5.43 13.86
C PRO A 174 3.70 5.29 14.77
N ARG A 175 2.57 5.92 14.43
CA ARG A 175 1.38 5.98 15.32
C ARG A 175 0.94 4.58 15.74
N THR A 176 1.33 4.17 16.96
CA THR A 176 1.27 2.78 17.43
C THR A 176 -0.14 2.32 17.77
N ASP A 177 -1.08 3.24 18.03
CA ASP A 177 -2.45 2.93 18.45
C ASP A 177 -3.52 3.22 17.37
N GLU A 178 -3.14 3.76 16.19
CA GLU A 178 -4.06 3.95 15.05
C GLU A 178 -4.17 2.70 14.14
N VAL A 179 -4.02 1.49 14.71
CA VAL A 179 -3.89 0.22 13.96
C VAL A 179 -5.21 -0.24 13.29
N ALA A 180 -6.35 0.40 13.61
CA ALA A 180 -7.66 0.09 13.04
C ALA A 180 -8.10 0.99 11.87
N GLN A 181 -7.46 2.15 11.63
CA GLN A 181 -7.91 3.08 10.58
C GLN A 181 -7.07 3.00 9.31
N ALA A 182 -7.58 2.18 8.41
CA ALA A 182 -7.30 2.25 6.99
C ALA A 182 -7.23 3.72 6.46
N HIS A 183 -6.07 4.11 5.90
CA HIS A 183 -5.93 5.13 4.83
C HIS A 183 -6.71 4.70 3.57
N VAL A 184 -8.03 4.61 3.70
CA VAL A 184 -8.92 4.50 2.54
C VAL A 184 -8.53 5.64 1.62
N PRO A 185 -8.05 5.37 0.40
CA PRO A 185 -7.65 6.42 -0.51
C PRO A 185 -8.90 7.27 -0.76
N SER A 186 -8.78 8.60 -0.74
CA SER A 186 -9.98 9.44 -0.93
C SER A 186 -10.71 8.99 -2.19
N PRO A 187 -12.03 8.70 -2.14
CA PRO A 187 -12.79 8.31 -3.33
C PRO A 187 -12.67 9.39 -4.43
N PHE A 188 -12.40 10.63 -4.03
CA PHE A 188 -12.15 11.78 -4.87
C PHE A 188 -10.64 12.02 -5.10
N ASN A 189 -9.85 10.94 -5.22
CA ASN A 189 -8.46 11.04 -5.63
C ASN A 189 -8.36 11.34 -7.15
N PRO A 190 -7.73 12.46 -7.58
CA PRO A 190 -7.56 12.83 -8.98
C PRO A 190 -6.61 11.92 -9.79
N MET A 191 -6.04 10.85 -9.21
CA MET A 191 -5.16 9.91 -9.93
C MET A 191 -5.75 9.35 -11.23
N GLY A 192 -7.08 9.28 -11.37
CA GLY A 192 -7.73 8.86 -12.61
C GLY A 192 -7.42 9.76 -13.80
N ILE A 193 -7.05 11.03 -13.61
CA ILE A 193 -6.56 11.91 -14.70
C ILE A 193 -5.36 11.29 -15.44
N LEU A 194 -4.50 10.51 -14.75
CA LEU A 194 -3.32 9.86 -15.34
C LEU A 194 -3.50 8.37 -15.60
N SER A 195 -4.36 7.68 -14.84
CA SER A 195 -4.43 6.22 -14.82
C SER A 195 -5.77 5.64 -15.30
N THR A 196 -6.69 6.47 -15.81
CA THR A 196 -7.96 6.00 -16.34
C THR A 196 -7.76 5.22 -17.64
N PRO A 197 -8.12 3.92 -17.69
CA PRO A 197 -8.12 3.20 -18.95
C PRO A 197 -9.24 3.75 -19.84
N LEU A 198 -8.96 3.92 -21.12
CA LEU A 198 -9.96 4.25 -22.15
C LEU A 198 -11.11 3.22 -22.08
N SER A 199 -12.29 3.69 -21.68
CA SER A 199 -13.48 2.85 -21.58
C SER A 199 -14.09 2.59 -22.97
N SER A 200 -14.73 1.43 -23.12
CA SER A 200 -15.61 1.15 -24.26
C SER A 200 -16.94 1.93 -24.19
N HIS A 201 -17.26 2.53 -23.04
CA HIS A 201 -18.42 3.42 -22.89
C HIS A 201 -18.03 4.86 -23.27
N PRO A 202 -18.79 5.54 -24.15
CA PRO A 202 -18.48 6.90 -24.56
C PRO A 202 -18.65 7.88 -23.38
N PRO A 203 -17.88 8.97 -23.27
CA PRO A 203 -17.97 9.87 -22.12
C PRO A 203 -19.34 10.55 -22.04
N SER A 204 -20.09 10.65 -23.14
CA SER A 204 -21.48 11.10 -23.18
C SER A 204 -22.43 10.29 -22.30
N SER A 205 -22.13 9.01 -22.00
CA SER A 205 -22.99 8.18 -21.13
C SER A 205 -22.98 8.60 -19.66
N TYR A 206 -22.05 9.46 -19.26
CA TYR A 206 -21.98 10.05 -17.92
C TYR A 206 -22.78 11.37 -17.82
N HIS A 207 -23.38 11.84 -18.93
CA HIS A 207 -24.05 13.14 -18.98
C HIS A 207 -25.40 13.07 -18.25
N PRO A 208 -25.73 14.04 -17.38
CA PRO A 208 -27.02 14.05 -16.70
C PRO A 208 -28.17 14.42 -17.65
N SER A 209 -29.41 14.38 -17.15
CA SER A 209 -30.59 14.83 -17.92
C SER A 209 -30.41 16.29 -18.38
N LYS A 210 -31.03 16.68 -19.51
CA LYS A 210 -30.94 18.06 -20.01
C LYS A 210 -31.39 19.08 -18.95
N TYR A 211 -32.46 18.77 -18.21
CA TYR A 211 -32.95 19.61 -17.12
C TYR A 211 -31.92 19.75 -15.99
N THR A 212 -31.40 18.64 -15.48
CA THR A 212 -30.37 18.62 -14.43
C THR A 212 -29.10 19.36 -14.85
N ALA A 213 -28.68 19.21 -16.11
CA ALA A 213 -27.50 19.88 -16.66
C ALA A 213 -27.66 21.42 -16.72
N VAL A 214 -28.84 21.91 -17.14
CA VAL A 214 -29.17 23.35 -17.13
C VAL A 214 -29.15 23.89 -15.71
N GLN A 215 -29.76 23.19 -14.74
CA GLN A 215 -29.74 23.61 -13.34
C GLN A 215 -28.31 23.63 -12.77
N LEU A 216 -27.47 22.65 -13.10
CA LEU A 216 -26.06 22.65 -12.69
C LEU A 216 -25.26 23.80 -13.34
N TRP A 217 -25.54 24.17 -14.59
CA TRP A 217 -24.92 25.35 -15.21
C TRP A 217 -25.28 26.65 -14.47
N MET A 218 -26.55 26.85 -14.11
CA MET A 218 -26.97 28.03 -13.34
C MET A 218 -26.26 28.09 -11.97
N VAL A 219 -26.20 26.97 -11.26
CA VAL A 219 -25.47 26.86 -9.98
C VAL A 219 -23.98 27.20 -10.14
N PHE A 220 -23.35 26.83 -11.26
CA PHE A 220 -21.96 27.23 -11.55
C PHE A 220 -21.81 28.75 -11.67
N VAL A 221 -22.65 29.39 -12.47
CA VAL A 221 -22.56 30.83 -12.77
C VAL A 221 -22.81 31.70 -11.53
N ASP A 222 -23.74 31.28 -10.66
CA ASP A 222 -24.14 32.06 -9.48
C ASP A 222 -23.29 31.76 -8.23
N ASN A 223 -22.87 30.51 -8.03
CA ASN A 223 -22.25 30.06 -6.77
C ASN A 223 -20.76 29.67 -6.90
N VAL A 224 -20.20 29.58 -8.12
CA VAL A 224 -18.85 29.05 -8.38
C VAL A 224 -17.96 30.00 -9.17
N ASP A 225 -18.37 30.47 -10.36
CA ASP A 225 -17.55 31.31 -11.25
C ASP A 225 -17.06 32.62 -10.60
N CYS A 226 -17.89 33.25 -9.76
CA CYS A 226 -17.56 34.50 -9.08
C CYS A 226 -16.39 34.39 -8.08
N LEU A 227 -16.03 33.18 -7.65
CA LEU A 227 -14.90 32.93 -6.77
C LEU A 227 -13.59 32.74 -7.54
N PHE A 228 -13.66 32.45 -8.84
CA PHE A 228 -12.50 32.25 -9.71
C PHE A 228 -12.85 32.43 -11.18
N LYS A 229 -12.69 33.67 -11.65
CA LYS A 229 -13.13 34.14 -12.97
C LYS A 229 -12.20 33.67 -14.11
N ILE A 230 -12.14 32.36 -14.35
CA ILE A 230 -11.32 31.75 -15.41
C ILE A 230 -12.11 31.40 -16.68
N LEU A 231 -13.44 31.37 -16.61
CA LEU A 231 -14.31 31.25 -17.78
C LEU A 231 -14.79 32.64 -18.24
N HIS A 232 -15.13 32.71 -19.53
CA HIS A 232 -15.92 33.78 -20.11
C HIS A 232 -17.33 33.25 -20.33
N ILE A 233 -18.27 33.64 -19.46
CA ILE A 233 -19.61 33.05 -19.38
C ILE A 233 -20.35 33.07 -20.73
N PRO A 234 -20.40 34.18 -21.50
CA PRO A 234 -21.12 34.19 -22.78
C PRO A 234 -20.63 33.13 -23.79
N THR A 235 -19.32 32.91 -23.92
CA THR A 235 -18.79 31.87 -24.83
C THR A 235 -18.89 30.47 -24.24
N SER A 236 -18.69 30.33 -22.92
CA SER A 236 -18.81 29.05 -22.23
C SER A 236 -20.25 28.55 -22.20
N GLU A 237 -21.23 29.44 -22.11
CA GLU A 237 -22.66 29.13 -22.15
C GLU A 237 -23.05 28.49 -23.48
N VAL A 238 -22.65 29.08 -24.61
CA VAL A 238 -22.90 28.52 -25.95
C VAL A 238 -22.33 27.11 -26.07
N LEU A 239 -21.11 26.87 -25.57
CA LEU A 239 -20.48 25.55 -25.54
C LEU A 239 -21.30 24.58 -24.67
N VAL A 240 -21.61 24.96 -23.42
CA VAL A 240 -22.32 24.10 -22.46
C VAL A 240 -23.71 23.75 -22.97
N TYR A 241 -24.52 24.70 -23.45
CA TYR A 241 -25.84 24.39 -24.03
C TYR A 241 -25.77 23.55 -25.31
N THR A 242 -24.71 23.68 -26.10
CA THR A 242 -24.47 22.80 -27.27
C THR A 242 -24.24 21.35 -26.83
N VAL A 243 -23.41 21.13 -25.80
CA VAL A 243 -23.17 19.80 -25.21
C VAL A 243 -24.44 19.25 -24.56
N ILE A 244 -25.17 20.08 -23.79
CA ILE A 244 -26.45 19.68 -23.17
C ILE A 244 -27.45 19.23 -24.23
N ASN A 245 -27.50 19.89 -25.39
CA ASN A 245 -28.42 19.49 -26.43
C ASN A 245 -28.03 18.17 -27.10
N ASN A 246 -26.74 17.98 -27.44
CA ASN A 246 -26.24 16.81 -28.18
C ASN A 246 -24.91 16.29 -27.58
N PRO A 247 -24.92 15.60 -26.42
CA PRO A 247 -23.70 15.19 -25.74
C PRO A 247 -22.94 14.07 -26.47
N GLU A 248 -23.61 13.30 -27.33
CA GLU A 248 -23.00 12.22 -28.12
C GLU A 248 -22.10 12.73 -29.26
N THR A 249 -22.35 13.93 -29.76
CA THR A 249 -21.55 14.57 -30.82
C THR A 249 -20.57 15.63 -30.30
N ALA A 250 -20.50 15.82 -28.98
CA ALA A 250 -19.62 16.80 -28.36
C ALA A 250 -18.15 16.34 -28.40
N SER A 251 -17.21 17.30 -28.50
CA SER A 251 -15.79 16.98 -28.40
C SER A 251 -15.42 16.55 -26.96
N PRO A 252 -14.38 15.70 -26.79
CA PRO A 252 -13.89 15.32 -25.47
C PRO A 252 -13.53 16.52 -24.58
N GLU A 253 -12.99 17.61 -25.14
CA GLU A 253 -12.69 18.82 -24.36
C GLU A 253 -13.95 19.57 -23.88
N ALA A 254 -15.01 19.62 -24.70
CA ALA A 254 -16.27 20.26 -24.31
C ALA A 254 -17.00 19.42 -23.23
N LEU A 255 -16.93 18.08 -23.35
CA LEU A 255 -17.41 17.16 -22.32
C LEU A 255 -16.61 17.30 -21.02
N ALA A 256 -15.28 17.41 -21.09
CA ALA A 256 -14.43 17.64 -19.92
C ALA A 256 -14.81 18.93 -19.18
N LEU A 257 -14.99 20.05 -19.90
CA LEU A 257 -15.44 21.30 -19.29
C LEU A 257 -16.81 21.16 -18.63
N CYS A 258 -17.78 20.52 -19.30
CA CYS A 258 -19.11 20.28 -18.74
C CYS A 258 -19.04 19.41 -17.47
N TYR A 259 -18.24 18.34 -17.44
CA TYR A 259 -18.11 17.51 -16.25
C TYR A 259 -17.40 18.22 -15.09
N ALA A 260 -16.42 19.07 -15.36
CA ALA A 260 -15.80 19.90 -14.32
C ALA A 260 -16.81 20.90 -13.73
N VAL A 261 -17.62 21.54 -14.57
CA VAL A 261 -18.74 22.42 -14.18
C VAL A 261 -19.78 21.66 -13.34
N TYR A 262 -20.24 20.50 -13.79
CA TYR A 262 -21.24 19.69 -13.08
C TYR A 262 -20.71 19.19 -11.73
N TYR A 263 -19.44 18.78 -11.67
CA TYR A 263 -18.78 18.40 -10.41
C TYR A 263 -18.71 19.60 -9.45
N ALA A 264 -18.19 20.75 -9.88
CA ALA A 264 -18.06 21.93 -9.03
C ALA A 264 -19.42 22.46 -8.53
N SER A 265 -20.44 22.43 -9.38
CA SER A 265 -21.80 22.80 -9.01
C SER A 265 -22.38 21.84 -7.97
N THR A 266 -22.15 20.54 -8.13
CA THR A 266 -22.57 19.52 -7.14
C THR A 266 -21.88 19.73 -5.79
N VAL A 267 -20.63 20.19 -5.76
CA VAL A 267 -19.93 20.56 -4.51
C VAL A 267 -20.51 21.83 -3.86
N ALA A 268 -21.05 22.75 -4.66
CA ALA A 268 -21.66 23.99 -4.21
C ALA A 268 -23.12 23.85 -3.70
N LEU A 269 -23.82 22.78 -4.08
CA LEU A 269 -25.16 22.48 -3.58
C LEU A 269 -25.18 22.10 -2.09
N ASP A 270 -26.31 22.34 -1.43
CA ASP A 270 -26.60 21.75 -0.13
C ASP A 270 -26.89 20.25 -0.28
N GLU A 271 -26.15 19.40 0.45
CA GLU A 271 -26.25 17.94 0.40
C GLU A 271 -27.63 17.43 0.82
N ARG A 272 -28.31 18.13 1.75
CA ARG A 272 -29.54 17.67 2.40
C ARG A 272 -30.79 18.22 1.71
N GLU A 273 -30.75 19.48 1.28
CA GLU A 273 -31.94 20.17 0.75
C GLU A 273 -31.98 20.17 -0.79
N ASP A 274 -30.89 20.54 -1.46
CA ASP A 274 -30.91 20.74 -2.91
C ASP A 274 -30.57 19.47 -3.70
N CYS A 275 -29.63 18.66 -3.21
CA CYS A 275 -29.15 17.49 -3.95
C CYS A 275 -30.24 16.45 -4.27
N PRO A 276 -31.10 16.02 -3.31
CA PRO A 276 -32.17 15.07 -3.61
C PRO A 276 -33.18 15.61 -4.64
N ARG A 277 -33.45 16.93 -4.59
CA ARG A 277 -34.42 17.64 -5.42
C ARG A 277 -33.94 17.89 -6.85
N LEU A 278 -32.66 18.23 -7.03
CA LEU A 278 -32.09 18.66 -8.31
C LEU A 278 -31.43 17.49 -9.08
N LEU A 279 -30.81 16.55 -8.37
CA LEU A 279 -30.02 15.45 -8.97
C LEU A 279 -30.81 14.14 -9.12
N GLY A 280 -31.83 13.90 -8.28
CA GLY A 280 -32.64 12.66 -8.32
C GLY A 280 -31.88 11.40 -7.91
N GLU A 281 -31.12 11.45 -6.80
CA GLU A 281 -29.67 11.62 -6.87
C GLU A 281 -29.01 11.62 -5.47
N SER A 282 -28.23 10.60 -5.08
CA SER A 282 -27.27 10.74 -3.98
C SER A 282 -26.10 11.65 -4.40
N TRP A 283 -25.79 12.66 -3.58
CA TRP A 283 -24.72 13.63 -3.86
C TRP A 283 -23.36 12.95 -4.15
N MET A 284 -23.00 11.90 -3.39
CA MET A 284 -21.80 11.11 -3.65
C MET A 284 -21.83 10.41 -5.01
N SER A 285 -22.97 9.85 -5.43
CA SER A 285 -23.12 9.18 -6.73
C SER A 285 -22.94 10.16 -7.89
N ALA A 286 -23.50 11.37 -7.78
CA ALA A 286 -23.33 12.43 -8.76
C ALA A 286 -21.86 12.83 -8.92
N LEU A 287 -21.14 13.08 -7.81
CA LEU A 287 -19.71 13.41 -7.87
C LEU A 287 -18.87 12.29 -8.49
N HIS A 288 -19.12 11.03 -8.15
CA HIS A 288 -18.41 9.91 -8.77
C HIS A 288 -18.68 9.80 -10.27
N ARG A 289 -19.92 10.05 -10.73
CA ARG A 289 -20.25 10.05 -12.16
C ARG A 289 -19.53 11.16 -12.89
N TYR A 290 -19.61 12.40 -12.41
CA TYR A 290 -18.99 13.54 -13.09
C TYR A 290 -17.46 13.46 -13.05
N LYS A 291 -16.87 12.93 -11.97
CA LYS A 291 -15.44 12.57 -11.93
C LYS A 291 -15.09 11.53 -13.00
N ALA A 292 -15.84 10.45 -13.11
CA ALA A 292 -15.58 9.41 -14.11
C ALA A 292 -15.75 9.94 -15.56
N GLY A 293 -16.78 10.75 -15.81
CA GLY A 293 -17.00 11.42 -17.10
C GLY A 293 -15.85 12.36 -17.45
N LEU A 294 -15.38 13.16 -16.49
CA LEU A 294 -14.23 14.05 -16.64
C LEU A 294 -12.94 13.29 -16.96
N GLU A 295 -12.62 12.24 -16.18
CA GLU A 295 -11.39 11.46 -16.34
C GLU A 295 -11.38 10.66 -17.65
N GLN A 296 -12.52 10.13 -18.10
CA GLN A 296 -12.66 9.54 -19.44
C GLN A 296 -12.52 10.60 -20.54
N SER A 297 -13.05 11.80 -20.34
CA SER A 297 -12.95 12.91 -21.30
C SER A 297 -11.50 13.40 -21.45
N PHE A 298 -10.74 13.49 -20.35
CA PHE A 298 -9.29 13.78 -20.41
C PHE A 298 -8.48 12.68 -21.10
N ALA A 299 -8.81 11.40 -20.85
CA ALA A 299 -8.15 10.28 -21.51
C ALA A 299 -8.44 10.23 -23.02
N GLN A 300 -9.64 10.62 -23.45
CA GLN A 300 -10.00 10.69 -24.88
C GLN A 300 -9.53 11.97 -25.58
N ALA A 301 -9.39 13.07 -24.86
CA ALA A 301 -8.78 14.30 -25.35
C ALA A 301 -7.23 14.22 -25.43
N ASP A 302 -6.64 13.18 -24.85
CA ASP A 302 -5.19 12.99 -24.72
C ASP A 302 -4.50 14.21 -24.09
N LEU A 303 -5.03 14.65 -22.93
CA LEU A 303 -4.68 15.90 -22.23
C LEU A 303 -3.18 16.21 -22.15
N LEU A 304 -2.33 15.19 -22.00
CA LEU A 304 -0.89 15.36 -21.78
C LEU A 304 -0.12 15.65 -23.07
N GLU A 305 -0.55 15.07 -24.19
CA GLU A 305 0.08 15.24 -25.51
C GLU A 305 -0.60 16.36 -26.32
N ASN A 306 -1.92 16.55 -26.14
CA ASN A 306 -2.75 17.51 -26.87
C ASN A 306 -3.51 18.51 -25.96
N PRO A 307 -2.82 19.25 -25.06
CA PRO A 307 -3.48 20.18 -24.15
C PRO A 307 -4.10 21.40 -24.85
N THR A 308 -5.32 21.77 -24.44
CA THR A 308 -6.02 22.99 -24.88
C THR A 308 -6.36 23.89 -23.68
N VAL A 309 -6.68 25.16 -23.93
CA VAL A 309 -7.10 26.11 -22.88
C VAL A 309 -8.38 25.61 -22.19
N VAL A 310 -9.31 25.00 -22.95
CA VAL A 310 -10.58 24.45 -22.44
C VAL A 310 -10.33 23.27 -21.49
N LEU A 311 -9.45 22.34 -21.89
CA LEU A 311 -9.03 21.22 -21.03
C LEU A 311 -8.36 21.70 -19.74
N LEU A 312 -7.53 22.74 -19.83
CA LEU A 312 -6.85 23.34 -18.67
C LEU A 312 -7.84 24.09 -17.74
N GLN A 313 -8.84 24.78 -18.29
CA GLN A 313 -9.94 25.36 -17.51
C GLN A 313 -10.74 24.26 -16.78
N ALA A 314 -11.07 23.16 -17.44
CA ALA A 314 -11.75 22.02 -16.83
C ALA A 314 -10.94 21.43 -15.67
N MET A 315 -9.62 21.25 -15.87
CA MET A 315 -8.71 20.77 -14.83
C MET A 315 -8.64 21.73 -13.64
N ALA A 316 -8.56 23.04 -13.90
CA ALA A 316 -8.49 24.08 -12.87
C ALA A 316 -9.78 24.17 -12.03
N ILE A 317 -10.97 24.06 -12.66
CA ILE A 317 -12.26 23.99 -11.96
C ILE A 317 -12.33 22.75 -11.08
N TYR A 318 -12.02 21.58 -11.63
CA TYR A 318 -12.11 20.31 -10.91
C TYR A 318 -11.15 20.24 -9.71
N LEU A 319 -9.88 20.64 -9.88
CA LEU A 319 -8.90 20.65 -8.78
C LEU A 319 -9.30 21.59 -7.64
N SER A 320 -10.07 22.65 -7.92
CA SER A 320 -10.59 23.55 -6.90
C SER A 320 -11.81 23.01 -6.16
N ALA A 321 -12.73 22.33 -6.86
CA ALA A 321 -13.88 21.69 -6.23
C ALA A 321 -13.50 20.42 -5.45
N VAL A 322 -12.62 19.56 -6.01
CA VAL A 322 -12.19 18.31 -5.38
C VAL A 322 -11.48 18.53 -4.04
N ARG A 323 -10.88 19.71 -3.84
CA ARG A 323 -10.18 20.07 -2.59
C ARG A 323 -11.11 20.13 -1.36
N VAL A 324 -12.42 20.32 -1.55
CA VAL A 324 -13.44 20.17 -0.48
C VAL A 324 -13.52 18.72 0.03
N HIS A 325 -13.04 17.73 -0.73
CA HIS A 325 -13.08 16.30 -0.41
C HIS A 325 -11.69 15.63 -0.37
N ASN A 326 -10.63 16.37 -0.73
CA ASN A 326 -9.26 15.90 -0.75
C ASN A 326 -8.23 17.05 -0.65
N THR A 327 -7.69 17.32 0.55
CA THR A 327 -6.57 18.26 0.79
C THR A 327 -5.20 17.57 0.72
N GLY A 328 -5.15 16.32 0.26
CA GLY A 328 -3.92 15.53 0.21
C GLY A 328 -2.94 16.01 -0.86
N ARG A 329 -1.68 15.55 -0.75
CA ARG A 329 -0.56 15.87 -1.65
C ARG A 329 -0.90 15.78 -3.15
N SER A 330 -1.82 14.88 -3.52
CA SER A 330 -2.28 14.72 -4.91
C SER A 330 -2.76 16.03 -5.54
N VAL A 331 -3.54 16.86 -4.85
CA VAL A 331 -4.11 18.08 -5.47
C VAL A 331 -3.00 19.09 -5.79
N TRP A 332 -1.99 19.23 -4.94
CA TRP A 332 -0.81 20.08 -5.20
C TRP A 332 0.02 19.52 -6.37
N THR A 333 0.30 18.21 -6.39
CA THR A 333 1.00 17.57 -7.52
C THR A 333 0.28 17.76 -8.86
N PHE A 334 -1.05 17.66 -8.87
CA PHE A 334 -1.84 17.91 -10.08
C PHE A 334 -1.93 19.40 -10.45
N ASN A 335 -1.88 20.33 -9.50
CA ASN A 335 -1.78 21.76 -9.81
C ASN A 335 -0.41 22.10 -10.43
N GLY A 336 0.68 21.53 -9.91
CA GLY A 336 2.00 21.59 -10.54
C GLY A 336 2.01 21.02 -11.96
N LEU A 337 1.32 19.90 -12.21
CA LEU A 337 1.11 19.37 -13.57
C LEU A 337 0.32 20.35 -14.46
N ALA A 338 -0.76 20.95 -13.95
CA ALA A 338 -1.54 21.96 -14.68
C ALA A 338 -0.69 23.19 -15.04
N ILE A 339 0.24 23.62 -14.17
CA ILE A 339 1.19 24.69 -14.45
C ILE A 339 2.19 24.28 -15.55
N ARG A 340 2.68 23.02 -15.57
CA ARG A 340 3.54 22.52 -16.66
C ARG A 340 2.79 22.44 -18.00
N ILE A 341 1.53 22.01 -17.97
CA ILE A 341 0.65 22.04 -19.15
C ILE A 341 0.46 23.48 -19.64
N ALA A 342 0.11 24.42 -18.74
CA ALA A 342 -0.02 25.84 -19.06
C ALA A 342 1.26 26.43 -19.66
N GLN A 343 2.43 26.03 -19.14
CA GLN A 343 3.73 26.42 -19.68
C GLN A 343 3.94 25.90 -21.11
N SER A 344 3.60 24.63 -21.38
CA SER A 344 3.76 24.00 -22.72
C SER A 344 2.96 24.69 -23.83
N ILE A 345 1.75 25.19 -23.51
CA ILE A 345 0.90 25.94 -24.46
C ILE A 345 1.05 27.48 -24.33
N GLY A 346 2.09 27.94 -23.64
CA GLY A 346 2.54 29.33 -23.65
C GLY A 346 1.84 30.30 -22.70
N LEU A 347 0.95 29.86 -21.80
CA LEU A 347 0.21 30.75 -20.89
C LEU A 347 1.09 31.57 -19.94
N HIS A 348 2.32 31.12 -19.70
CA HIS A 348 3.30 31.84 -18.88
C HIS A 348 3.77 33.17 -19.51
N ARG A 349 3.58 33.35 -20.83
CA ARG A 349 3.91 34.57 -21.57
C ARG A 349 2.64 35.35 -21.92
N ASP A 350 2.76 36.67 -22.05
CA ASP A 350 1.61 37.46 -22.46
C ASP A 350 1.17 37.15 -23.89
N GLY A 351 -0.14 36.96 -24.09
CA GLY A 351 -0.70 36.62 -25.40
C GLY A 351 -0.43 37.68 -26.48
N THR A 352 -0.34 38.96 -26.09
CA THR A 352 0.02 40.06 -27.00
C THR A 352 1.41 39.86 -27.63
N LYS A 353 2.36 39.32 -26.86
CA LYS A 353 3.73 39.00 -27.32
C LYS A 353 3.80 37.73 -28.16
N LEU A 354 2.72 36.95 -28.19
CA LEU A 354 2.55 35.74 -29.00
C LEU A 354 1.68 35.99 -30.25
N GLY A 355 1.19 37.22 -30.46
CA GLY A 355 0.31 37.57 -31.57
C GLY A 355 -1.13 37.05 -31.44
N LEU A 356 -1.57 36.72 -30.22
CA LEU A 356 -2.95 36.31 -29.95
C LEU A 356 -3.89 37.52 -29.90
N SER A 357 -5.19 37.28 -30.06
CA SER A 357 -6.20 38.33 -29.91
C SER A 357 -6.20 38.92 -28.48
N PRO A 358 -6.71 40.16 -28.28
CA PRO A 358 -6.83 40.74 -26.95
C PRO A 358 -7.75 39.91 -26.04
N PHE A 359 -8.82 39.34 -26.61
CA PHE A 359 -9.73 38.41 -25.94
C PHE A 359 -8.98 37.17 -25.41
N GLU A 360 -8.31 36.42 -26.30
CA GLU A 360 -7.57 35.21 -25.90
C GLU A 360 -6.45 35.53 -24.91
N SER A 361 -5.80 36.68 -25.06
CA SER A 361 -4.77 37.16 -24.13
C SER A 361 -5.35 37.36 -22.73
N GLU A 362 -6.49 38.02 -22.61
CA GLU A 362 -7.16 38.24 -21.30
C GLU A 362 -7.64 36.92 -20.67
N ILE A 363 -8.24 36.01 -21.43
CA ILE A 363 -8.65 34.68 -20.89
C ILE A 363 -7.44 33.86 -20.44
N ARG A 364 -6.32 33.92 -21.19
CA ARG A 364 -5.06 33.26 -20.80
C ARG A 364 -4.44 33.87 -19.54
N ARG A 365 -4.46 35.21 -19.39
CA ARG A 365 -4.03 35.90 -18.16
C ARG A 365 -4.85 35.44 -16.96
N ARG A 366 -6.19 35.45 -17.08
CA ARG A 366 -7.12 34.99 -16.03
C ARG A 366 -6.78 33.58 -15.55
N LEU A 367 -6.60 32.64 -16.46
CA LEU A 367 -6.27 31.24 -16.14
C LEU A 367 -4.85 31.07 -15.57
N TRP A 368 -3.85 31.76 -16.14
CA TRP A 368 -2.46 31.67 -15.67
C TRP A 368 -2.30 32.15 -14.22
N TRP A 369 -2.79 33.36 -13.92
CA TRP A 369 -2.69 33.94 -12.58
C TRP A 369 -3.53 33.17 -11.56
N TYR A 370 -4.64 32.56 -11.98
CA TYR A 370 -5.38 31.63 -11.12
C TYR A 370 -4.53 30.42 -10.73
N LEU A 371 -3.96 29.69 -11.70
CA LEU A 371 -3.15 28.49 -11.44
C LEU A 371 -1.97 28.78 -10.50
N LEU A 372 -1.29 29.92 -10.68
CA LEU A 372 -0.21 30.37 -9.80
C LEU A 372 -0.68 30.67 -8.37
N GLY A 373 -1.79 31.42 -8.22
CA GLY A 373 -2.34 31.73 -6.89
C GLY A 373 -2.87 30.51 -6.15
N ARG A 374 -3.33 29.48 -6.89
CA ARG A 374 -3.77 28.21 -6.31
C ARG A 374 -2.61 27.36 -5.78
N ASP A 375 -1.46 27.35 -6.46
CA ASP A 375 -0.34 26.44 -6.15
C ASP A 375 0.14 26.61 -4.70
N GLY A 376 0.46 27.85 -4.32
CA GLY A 376 0.88 28.17 -2.96
C GLY A 376 -0.20 27.95 -1.90
N ARG A 377 -1.48 28.01 -2.29
CA ARG A 377 -2.56 27.69 -1.34
C ARG A 377 -2.69 26.19 -1.08
N VAL A 378 -2.37 25.31 -2.04
CA VAL A 378 -2.34 23.86 -1.76
C VAL A 378 -1.04 23.45 -1.07
N ALA A 379 0.08 24.14 -1.35
CA ALA A 379 1.32 24.01 -0.58
C ALA A 379 1.14 24.35 0.93
N GLU A 380 0.34 25.38 1.25
CA GLU A 380 -0.03 25.73 2.63
C GLU A 380 -0.62 24.52 3.38
N ASP A 381 -1.47 23.69 2.76
CA ASP A 381 -2.09 22.54 3.43
C ASP A 381 -1.06 21.45 3.83
N LEU A 382 0.11 21.44 3.20
CA LEU A 382 1.19 20.48 3.46
C LEU A 382 2.24 20.98 4.47
N GLY A 383 2.22 22.27 4.81
CA GLY A 383 3.26 22.93 5.61
C GLY A 383 4.49 23.32 4.79
N LEU A 384 4.27 23.58 3.50
CA LEU A 384 5.28 24.08 2.58
C LEU A 384 5.05 25.58 2.34
N LEU A 385 6.11 26.38 2.47
CA LEU A 385 6.25 27.66 1.80
C LEU A 385 6.78 27.39 0.39
N ASP A 386 5.88 26.90 -0.47
CA ASP A 386 6.09 26.82 -1.92
C ASP A 386 5.12 27.79 -2.58
N LEU A 387 5.54 29.04 -2.73
CA LEU A 387 4.90 30.00 -3.61
C LEU A 387 5.70 30.06 -4.92
N PRO A 388 5.07 30.38 -6.07
CA PRO A 388 5.75 30.36 -7.36
C PRO A 388 7.03 31.16 -7.26
N THR A 389 8.16 30.50 -7.53
CA THR A 389 9.49 31.08 -7.32
C THR A 389 9.58 32.43 -8.03
N PRO A 390 10.40 33.38 -7.55
CA PRO A 390 10.53 34.69 -8.20
C PRO A 390 10.89 34.53 -9.68
N ASN A 391 11.69 33.52 -10.03
CA ASN A 391 11.98 33.16 -11.41
C ASN A 391 10.74 32.72 -12.22
N VAL A 392 9.72 32.07 -11.65
CA VAL A 392 8.48 31.73 -12.37
C VAL A 392 7.59 32.96 -12.58
N ILE A 393 7.50 33.86 -11.59
CA ILE A 393 6.70 35.09 -11.68
C ILE A 393 7.39 36.14 -12.57
N MET A 394 8.70 36.36 -12.39
CA MET A 394 9.50 37.38 -13.08
C MET A 394 9.95 36.95 -14.48
N SER A 395 10.18 35.65 -14.75
CA SER A 395 10.58 35.20 -16.10
C SER A 395 9.40 34.89 -17.04
N GLY A 396 8.15 34.85 -16.54
CA GLY A 396 6.98 34.60 -17.39
C GLY A 396 6.68 35.76 -18.34
N GLY A 397 6.56 36.97 -17.79
CA GLY A 397 6.28 38.17 -18.58
C GLY A 397 4.84 38.26 -19.12
N ALA A 398 3.90 37.48 -18.58
CA ALA A 398 2.46 37.68 -18.71
C ALA A 398 1.97 38.88 -17.85
N GLU A 399 1.07 39.69 -18.39
CA GLU A 399 0.49 40.83 -17.69
C GLU A 399 -0.62 40.40 -16.73
N LEU A 400 -1.05 41.31 -15.85
CA LEU A 400 -2.17 41.07 -14.95
C LEU A 400 -3.51 41.13 -15.71
N PRO A 401 -4.54 40.35 -15.29
CA PRO A 401 -5.88 40.48 -15.84
C PRO A 401 -6.45 41.88 -15.55
N LEU A 402 -7.34 42.36 -16.42
CA LEU A 402 -7.96 43.68 -16.25
C LEU A 402 -9.27 43.57 -15.42
N ASN A 403 -9.65 44.68 -14.76
CA ASN A 403 -10.93 44.78 -14.04
C ASN A 403 -12.08 44.95 -15.05
N LEU A 404 -12.46 43.87 -15.73
CA LEU A 404 -13.47 43.84 -16.79
C LEU A 404 -14.53 42.78 -16.49
N GLU A 405 -15.80 43.12 -16.74
CA GLU A 405 -16.87 42.13 -16.80
C GLU A 405 -16.77 41.30 -18.07
N ASP A 406 -17.39 40.12 -18.08
CA ASP A 406 -17.40 39.28 -19.28
C ASP A 406 -18.13 39.98 -20.45
N ASN A 407 -19.17 40.77 -20.16
CA ASN A 407 -19.87 41.56 -21.18
C ASN A 407 -19.02 42.72 -21.77
N ASP A 408 -17.81 42.99 -21.27
CA ASP A 408 -16.84 43.90 -21.88
C ASP A 408 -15.92 43.20 -22.90
N LEU A 409 -15.98 41.87 -22.98
CA LEU A 409 -15.10 41.02 -23.79
C LEU A 409 -15.88 40.44 -24.97
N ASP A 410 -15.38 40.64 -26.19
CA ASP A 410 -15.90 40.03 -27.41
C ASP A 410 -14.77 39.24 -28.11
N PRO A 411 -14.99 37.98 -28.54
CA PRO A 411 -13.97 37.19 -29.25
C PRO A 411 -13.33 37.86 -30.48
N ASN A 412 -14.02 38.85 -31.07
CA ASN A 412 -13.60 39.57 -32.28
C ASN A 412 -13.05 40.98 -31.96
N MET A 413 -12.88 41.33 -30.67
CA MET A 413 -12.38 42.63 -30.24
C MET A 413 -10.95 42.88 -30.72
N LYS A 414 -10.65 44.11 -31.13
CA LYS A 414 -9.30 44.52 -31.61
C LYS A 414 -8.41 45.10 -30.51
N ASP A 415 -9.02 45.71 -29.50
CA ASP A 415 -8.37 46.36 -28.37
C ASP A 415 -9.16 46.06 -27.09
N LEU A 416 -8.47 45.95 -25.94
CA LEU A 416 -9.15 45.80 -24.65
C LEU A 416 -9.74 47.15 -24.19
N PRO A 417 -10.97 47.18 -23.66
CA PRO A 417 -11.52 48.38 -23.05
C PRO A 417 -10.74 48.77 -21.78
N PRO A 418 -10.79 50.05 -21.36
CA PRO A 418 -10.15 50.48 -20.12
C PRO A 418 -10.77 49.75 -18.90
N PRO A 419 -9.98 49.41 -17.88
CA PRO A 419 -10.49 48.77 -16.67
C PRO A 419 -11.65 49.56 -16.03
N ARG A 420 -12.72 48.86 -15.65
CA ARG A 420 -13.88 49.47 -14.98
C ARG A 420 -13.47 50.09 -13.65
N LYS A 421 -14.17 51.16 -13.28
CA LYS A 421 -14.14 51.73 -11.93
C LYS A 421 -15.23 51.05 -11.09
N GLY A 422 -14.85 50.54 -9.92
CA GLY A 422 -15.74 49.84 -9.00
C GLY A 422 -15.77 48.32 -9.19
N TRP A 423 -16.73 47.67 -8.53
CA TRP A 423 -16.78 46.21 -8.42
C TRP A 423 -17.11 45.51 -9.75
N THR A 424 -16.43 44.38 -9.97
CA THR A 424 -16.72 43.41 -11.03
C THR A 424 -16.59 41.98 -10.50
N ARG A 425 -17.12 40.98 -11.21
CA ARG A 425 -16.96 39.55 -10.89
C ARG A 425 -15.50 39.07 -10.85
N ILE A 426 -14.55 39.76 -11.50
CA ILE A 426 -13.12 39.41 -11.42
C ILE A 426 -12.40 40.04 -10.22
N LEU A 427 -12.99 41.02 -9.54
CA LEU A 427 -12.32 41.80 -8.47
C LEU A 427 -11.75 40.93 -7.35
N SER A 428 -12.49 39.92 -6.89
CA SER A 428 -12.03 38.92 -5.90
C SER A 428 -10.76 38.18 -6.36
N SER A 429 -10.67 37.89 -7.66
CA SER A 429 -9.48 37.25 -8.25
C SER A 429 -8.31 38.23 -8.32
N LEU A 430 -8.53 39.49 -8.71
CA LEU A 430 -7.49 40.53 -8.72
C LEU A 430 -6.91 40.78 -7.33
N ALA A 431 -7.75 40.89 -6.30
CA ALA A 431 -7.30 41.03 -4.92
C ALA A 431 -6.45 39.84 -4.47
N ASN A 432 -6.90 38.60 -4.74
CA ASN A 432 -6.11 37.40 -4.45
C ASN A 432 -4.76 37.39 -5.17
N ILE A 433 -4.69 37.82 -6.44
CA ILE A 433 -3.41 37.91 -7.17
C ILE A 433 -2.46 38.90 -6.48
N ARG A 434 -2.94 40.07 -6.03
CA ARG A 434 -2.12 41.03 -5.27
C ARG A 434 -1.61 40.46 -3.95
N ILE A 435 -2.48 39.77 -3.21
CA ILE A 435 -2.14 39.09 -1.96
C ILE A 435 -1.04 38.03 -2.19
N CYS A 436 -1.17 37.20 -3.23
CA CYS A 436 -0.15 36.20 -3.60
C CYS A 436 1.18 36.84 -4.02
N GLN A 437 1.16 37.92 -4.80
CA GLN A 437 2.36 38.69 -5.16
C GLN A 437 3.07 39.22 -3.90
N THR A 438 2.34 39.88 -3.00
CA THR A 438 2.89 40.41 -1.75
C THR A 438 3.47 39.31 -0.85
N TRP A 439 2.84 38.14 -0.77
CA TRP A 439 3.41 37.02 0.00
C TRP A 439 4.74 36.54 -0.60
N ALA A 440 4.85 36.45 -1.93
CA ALA A 440 6.10 36.10 -2.61
C ALA A 440 7.20 37.18 -2.46
N ASP A 441 6.84 38.46 -2.43
CA ASP A 441 7.77 39.56 -2.15
C ASP A 441 8.31 39.50 -0.72
N LEU A 442 7.45 39.22 0.27
CA LEU A 442 7.85 39.07 1.67
C LEU A 442 8.79 37.88 1.89
N LEU A 443 8.54 36.72 1.25
CA LEU A 443 9.43 35.56 1.37
C LEU A 443 10.81 35.78 0.75
N GLN A 444 10.88 36.48 -0.39
CA GLN A 444 12.17 36.89 -0.97
C GLN A 444 12.96 37.78 0.00
N LEU A 445 12.28 38.72 0.64
CA LEU A 445 12.89 39.60 1.62
C LEU A 445 13.46 38.79 2.80
N SER A 446 12.71 37.81 3.33
CA SER A 446 13.20 36.90 4.38
C SER A 446 14.46 36.11 4.00
N TRP A 447 14.57 35.65 2.75
CA TRP A 447 15.68 34.79 2.30
C TRP A 447 16.88 35.55 1.72
N SER A 448 16.88 36.89 1.80
CA SER A 448 17.94 37.73 1.22
C SER A 448 19.30 37.60 1.93
N ASN A 449 19.32 37.36 3.24
CA ASN A 449 20.56 37.14 4.01
C ASN A 449 20.28 36.45 5.36
N PRO A 450 20.73 35.19 5.60
CA PRO A 450 20.49 34.49 6.87
C PRO A 450 21.13 35.16 8.09
N SER A 451 22.19 35.95 7.89
CA SER A 451 23.00 36.53 8.98
C SER A 451 22.47 37.86 9.53
N THR A 452 21.53 38.50 8.82
CA THR A 452 20.93 39.78 9.22
C THR A 452 19.46 39.82 8.80
N PRO A 453 18.51 39.65 9.75
CA PRO A 453 17.08 39.68 9.45
C PRO A 453 16.65 41.03 8.86
N PRO A 454 15.71 41.08 7.89
CA PRO A 454 15.25 42.34 7.31
C PRO A 454 14.47 43.19 8.32
N PRO A 455 14.63 44.54 8.34
CA PRO A 455 13.92 45.39 9.29
C PRO A 455 12.39 45.26 9.20
N PHE A 456 11.71 45.34 10.35
CA PHE A 456 10.24 45.34 10.42
C PHE A 456 9.62 46.42 9.52
N GLU A 457 10.22 47.61 9.46
CA GLU A 457 9.79 48.70 8.58
C GLU A 457 9.68 48.31 7.09
N ALA A 458 10.55 47.43 6.60
CA ALA A 458 10.52 47.00 5.21
C ALA A 458 9.30 46.11 4.94
N ARG A 459 9.00 45.21 5.88
CA ARG A 459 7.82 44.35 5.89
C ARG A 459 6.53 45.17 6.04
N ASP A 460 6.51 46.14 6.95
CA ASP A 460 5.34 46.99 7.19
C ASP A 460 5.00 47.89 5.99
N ARG A 461 6.00 48.44 5.29
CA ARG A 461 5.78 49.21 4.04
C ARG A 461 5.15 48.34 2.94
N ILE A 462 5.58 47.07 2.82
CA ILE A 462 5.04 46.12 1.85
C ILE A 462 3.57 45.78 2.17
N VAL A 463 3.26 45.48 3.44
CA VAL A 463 1.90 45.16 3.88
C VAL A 463 0.97 46.38 3.80
N ALA A 464 1.43 47.57 4.20
CA ALA A 464 0.66 48.81 4.07
C ALA A 464 0.25 49.10 2.61
N LYS A 465 1.18 48.89 1.65
CA LYS A 465 0.90 49.01 0.21
C LYS A 465 -0.15 48.00 -0.26
N LEU A 466 -0.12 46.77 0.25
CA LEU A 466 -1.16 45.76 -0.04
C LEU A 466 -2.52 46.20 0.51
N VAL A 467 -2.59 46.67 1.77
CA VAL A 467 -3.82 47.18 2.39
C VAL A 467 -4.41 48.32 1.58
N GLU A 468 -3.60 49.33 1.22
CA GLU A 468 -4.03 50.45 0.37
C GLU A 468 -4.55 49.97 -0.98
N THR A 469 -3.83 49.04 -1.63
CA THR A 469 -4.23 48.49 -2.94
C THR A 469 -5.56 47.72 -2.86
N VAL A 470 -5.74 46.87 -1.85
CA VAL A 470 -6.94 46.03 -1.70
C VAL A 470 -8.14 46.85 -1.25
N GLU A 471 -7.98 47.78 -0.29
CA GLU A 471 -9.05 48.70 0.10
C GLU A 471 -9.47 49.59 -1.07
N THR A 472 -8.53 50.07 -1.90
CA THR A 472 -8.84 50.82 -3.13
C THR A 472 -9.66 50.00 -4.13
N LEU A 473 -9.34 48.70 -4.29
CA LEU A 473 -10.11 47.80 -5.15
C LEU A 473 -11.53 47.60 -4.62
N ILE A 474 -11.71 47.32 -3.33
CA ILE A 474 -13.01 46.96 -2.73
C ILE A 474 -13.84 48.15 -2.23
N LYS A 475 -13.32 49.38 -2.31
CA LYS A 475 -13.96 50.61 -1.80
C LYS A 475 -15.41 50.80 -2.27
N GLU A 476 -15.67 50.50 -3.54
CA GLU A 476 -16.96 50.72 -4.20
C GLU A 476 -17.89 49.47 -4.12
N CYS A 477 -17.55 48.47 -3.30
CA CYS A 477 -18.40 47.30 -3.07
C CYS A 477 -19.58 47.63 -2.16
N ASN A 478 -20.78 47.19 -2.53
CA ASN A 478 -21.99 47.34 -1.73
C ASN A 478 -22.19 46.14 -0.77
N PRO A 479 -22.16 46.33 0.56
CA PRO A 479 -22.32 45.25 1.53
C PRO A 479 -23.73 44.65 1.61
N VAL A 480 -24.73 45.19 0.89
CA VAL A 480 -26.08 44.61 0.79
C VAL A 480 -26.17 43.57 -0.33
N ILE A 481 -25.32 43.65 -1.36
CA ILE A 481 -25.32 42.70 -2.48
C ILE A 481 -24.48 41.47 -2.08
N PRO A 482 -25.03 40.23 -2.04
CA PRO A 482 -24.34 39.06 -1.48
C PRO A 482 -22.94 38.82 -2.03
N MET A 483 -22.77 38.85 -3.36
CA MET A 483 -21.49 38.61 -4.01
C MET A 483 -20.45 39.73 -3.77
N GLN A 484 -20.91 40.98 -3.55
CA GLN A 484 -20.02 42.11 -3.22
C GLN A 484 -19.67 42.11 -1.72
N ARG A 485 -20.61 41.73 -0.84
CA ARG A 485 -20.36 41.41 0.57
C ARG A 485 -19.33 40.29 0.72
N LEU A 486 -19.48 39.21 -0.03
CA LEU A 486 -18.52 38.11 -0.08
C LEU A 486 -17.12 38.61 -0.47
N THR A 487 -17.02 39.49 -1.47
CA THR A 487 -15.76 40.11 -1.86
C THR A 487 -15.15 40.93 -0.72
N LEU A 488 -15.93 41.82 -0.09
CA LEU A 488 -15.51 42.66 1.03
C LEU A 488 -14.97 41.85 2.21
N ILE A 489 -15.77 40.89 2.71
CA ILE A 489 -15.42 40.05 3.85
C ILE A 489 -14.17 39.23 3.53
N THR A 490 -14.14 38.56 2.38
CA THR A 490 -13.03 37.65 2.00
C THR A 490 -11.72 38.42 1.81
N CYS A 491 -11.73 39.55 1.10
CA CYS A 491 -10.51 40.33 0.86
C CYS A 491 -9.94 40.92 2.16
N ARG A 492 -10.78 41.49 3.03
CA ARG A 492 -10.34 42.04 4.33
C ARG A 492 -9.81 40.96 5.25
N PHE A 493 -10.52 39.84 5.35
CA PHE A 493 -10.07 38.70 6.15
C PHE A 493 -8.69 38.18 5.71
N ILE A 494 -8.48 37.96 4.40
CA ILE A 494 -7.20 37.44 3.91
C ILE A 494 -6.07 38.45 4.12
N VAL A 495 -6.28 39.75 3.89
CA VAL A 495 -5.26 40.78 4.14
C VAL A 495 -4.90 40.87 5.62
N ARG A 496 -5.88 40.88 6.53
CA ARG A 496 -5.61 40.91 7.98
C ARG A 496 -4.95 39.62 8.48
N LYS A 497 -5.32 38.46 7.93
CA LYS A 497 -4.64 37.17 8.19
C LYS A 497 -3.19 37.20 7.68
N LEU A 498 -2.93 37.76 6.50
CA LEU A 498 -1.58 37.93 5.95
C LEU A 498 -0.74 38.83 6.86
N ASP A 499 -1.26 39.99 7.28
CA ASP A 499 -0.56 40.85 8.24
C ASP A 499 -0.22 40.07 9.52
N PHE A 500 -1.22 39.48 10.16
CA PHE A 500 -1.01 38.74 11.41
C PHE A 500 0.05 37.65 11.26
N VAL A 501 -0.11 36.73 10.30
CA VAL A 501 0.80 35.58 10.12
C VAL A 501 2.21 36.04 9.79
N THR A 502 2.39 36.97 8.85
CA THR A 502 3.73 37.43 8.45
C THR A 502 4.42 38.24 9.54
N ARG A 503 3.68 38.98 10.39
CA ARG A 503 4.23 39.64 11.59
C ARG A 503 4.72 38.61 12.61
N GLN A 504 3.92 37.58 12.91
CA GLN A 504 4.35 36.50 13.80
C GLN A 504 5.59 35.76 13.24
N GLN A 505 5.67 35.56 11.93
CA GLN A 505 6.86 34.98 11.26
C GLN A 505 8.10 35.90 11.30
N TRP A 506 7.92 37.23 11.28
CA TRP A 506 9.03 38.19 11.36
C TRP A 506 9.60 38.27 12.77
N GLU A 507 8.74 38.48 13.77
CA GLU A 507 9.11 38.44 15.19
C GLU A 507 9.80 37.12 15.55
N ALA A 508 9.27 36.01 15.02
CA ALA A 508 9.88 34.70 15.15
C ALA A 508 11.33 34.63 14.65
N HIS A 509 11.65 35.33 13.56
CA HIS A 509 12.99 35.35 12.95
C HIS A 509 13.94 36.33 13.64
N HIS A 510 13.46 37.46 14.16
CA HIS A 510 14.28 38.43 14.91
C HIS A 510 14.59 37.95 16.34
N HIS A 511 13.65 37.27 17.00
CA HIS A 511 13.74 36.87 18.40
C HIS A 511 13.59 35.34 18.60
N PRO A 512 14.49 34.51 18.05
CA PRO A 512 14.36 33.04 18.09
C PRO A 512 14.38 32.46 19.52
N GLU A 513 15.08 33.11 20.46
CA GLU A 513 15.21 32.65 21.85
C GLU A 513 14.15 33.24 22.81
N GLN A 514 13.50 34.36 22.46
CA GLN A 514 12.60 35.10 23.36
C GLN A 514 11.12 34.82 23.08
N GLN A 515 10.77 33.54 22.98
CA GLN A 515 9.48 33.05 22.48
C GLN A 515 8.28 33.45 23.35
N GLU A 516 8.49 33.71 24.65
CA GLU A 516 7.45 34.18 25.56
C GLU A 516 6.90 35.57 25.18
N LEU A 517 7.66 36.39 24.44
CA LEU A 517 7.24 37.71 23.96
C LEU A 517 6.17 37.63 22.86
N LEU A 518 6.08 36.50 22.15
CA LEU A 518 5.10 36.28 21.08
C LEU A 518 3.76 35.78 21.60
N ALA A 519 3.80 34.97 22.67
CA ALA A 519 2.63 34.46 23.34
C ALA A 519 2.09 35.48 24.35
N THR A 520 1.58 36.64 23.91
CA THR A 520 0.86 37.62 24.75
C THR A 520 -0.65 37.39 24.73
N GLU A 521 -1.38 38.04 25.64
CA GLU A 521 -2.86 38.00 25.66
C GLU A 521 -3.44 38.89 24.54
N GLU A 522 -2.77 40.00 24.20
CA GLU A 522 -3.14 40.86 23.05
C GLU A 522 -3.04 40.10 21.72
N THR A 523 -1.96 39.33 21.48
CA THR A 523 -1.83 38.51 20.25
C THR A 523 -2.79 37.32 20.22
N LEU A 524 -3.14 36.73 21.37
CA LEU A 524 -4.16 35.67 21.45
C LEU A 524 -5.55 36.21 21.12
N LEU A 525 -5.93 37.37 21.67
CA LEU A 525 -7.20 38.03 21.38
C LEU A 525 -7.28 38.50 19.92
N GLU A 526 -6.20 39.01 19.35
CA GLU A 526 -6.12 39.36 17.93
C GLU A 526 -6.33 38.13 17.02
N ALA A 527 -5.62 37.03 17.30
CA ALA A 527 -5.76 35.78 16.55
C ALA A 527 -7.18 35.19 16.66
N LEU A 528 -7.76 35.22 17.86
CA LEU A 528 -9.13 34.75 18.13
C LEU A 528 -10.17 35.59 17.38
N GLY A 529 -10.06 36.92 17.44
CA GLY A 529 -10.97 37.83 16.74
C GLY A 529 -10.95 37.61 15.22
N LEU A 530 -9.77 37.49 14.63
CA LEU A 530 -9.62 37.15 13.21
C LEU A 530 -10.23 35.77 12.88
N PHE A 531 -10.04 34.78 13.75
CA PHE A 531 -10.58 33.45 13.55
C PHE A 531 -12.11 33.41 13.63
N GLU A 532 -12.71 34.11 14.59
CA GLU A 532 -14.17 34.23 14.75
C GLU A 532 -14.81 35.05 13.61
N GLU A 533 -14.15 36.11 13.13
CA GLU A 533 -14.55 36.87 11.94
C GLU A 533 -14.54 35.99 10.68
N GLY A 534 -13.51 35.14 10.51
CA GLY A 534 -13.45 34.15 9.44
C GLY A 534 -14.57 33.09 9.50
N GLN A 535 -15.12 32.81 10.70
CA GLN A 535 -16.29 31.96 10.86
C GLN A 535 -17.61 32.67 10.56
N HIS A 536 -17.68 34.01 10.59
CA HIS A 536 -18.91 34.76 10.34
C HIS A 536 -19.42 34.55 8.91
N LEU A 537 -18.52 34.37 7.94
CA LEU A 537 -18.83 33.96 6.57
C LEU A 537 -19.64 32.65 6.48
N LEU A 538 -19.48 31.74 7.44
CA LEU A 538 -20.22 30.46 7.50
C LEU A 538 -21.59 30.58 8.19
N LYS A 539 -21.92 31.77 8.73
CA LYS A 539 -23.15 32.05 9.48
C LYS A 539 -24.06 33.07 8.80
N ASP A 540 -23.57 33.81 7.80
CA ASP A 540 -24.37 34.75 7.01
C ASP A 540 -25.29 33.99 6.04
N GLU A 541 -26.61 34.06 6.28
CA GLU A 541 -27.62 33.38 5.46
C GLU A 541 -27.59 33.79 3.99
N LEU A 542 -27.29 35.06 3.68
CA LEU A 542 -27.16 35.54 2.31
C LEU A 542 -25.94 34.96 1.59
N LEU A 543 -24.98 34.43 2.35
CA LEU A 543 -23.75 33.81 1.83
C LEU A 543 -23.78 32.28 1.91
N ARG A 544 -24.90 31.66 2.34
CA ARG A 544 -25.10 30.20 2.38
C ARG A 544 -24.64 29.49 1.10
N PRO A 545 -24.96 29.97 -0.13
CA PRO A 545 -24.52 29.32 -1.38
C PRO A 545 -23.00 29.31 -1.61
N TYR A 546 -22.24 30.15 -0.89
CA TYR A 546 -20.78 30.26 -1.02
C TYR A 546 -20.02 29.53 0.09
N THR A 547 -20.70 28.95 1.09
CA THR A 547 -20.10 28.25 2.25
C THR A 547 -19.21 27.08 1.86
N TRP A 548 -19.45 26.45 0.70
CA TRP A 548 -18.59 25.42 0.12
C TRP A 548 -17.15 25.91 -0.08
N SER A 549 -16.97 27.20 -0.41
CA SER A 549 -15.65 27.80 -0.58
C SER A 549 -14.89 27.89 0.74
N GLY A 550 -15.57 28.27 1.83
CA GLY A 550 -15.03 28.26 3.19
C GLY A 550 -14.60 26.87 3.66
N ARG A 551 -15.38 25.83 3.32
CA ARG A 551 -14.99 24.42 3.54
C ARG A 551 -13.70 24.03 2.80
N SER A 552 -13.40 24.67 1.66
CA SER A 552 -12.12 24.48 0.97
C SER A 552 -10.94 25.21 1.64
N TYR A 553 -11.15 26.16 2.56
CA TYR A 553 -10.08 26.97 3.16
C TYR A 553 -10.05 26.86 4.70
N PRO A 554 -9.59 25.72 5.26
CA PRO A 554 -9.39 25.61 6.70
C PRO A 554 -8.36 26.64 7.21
N GLN A 555 -8.66 27.33 8.31
CA GLN A 555 -7.86 28.45 8.82
C GLN A 555 -6.67 28.03 9.69
N TYR A 556 -5.87 27.11 9.14
CA TYR A 556 -4.83 26.39 9.86
C TYR A 556 -3.84 27.29 10.62
N HIS A 557 -3.34 28.37 10.00
CA HIS A 557 -2.37 29.26 10.65
C HIS A 557 -2.89 29.92 11.93
N LEU A 558 -4.17 30.36 11.96
CA LEU A 558 -4.79 30.94 13.14
C LEU A 558 -5.05 29.87 14.21
N MET A 559 -5.59 28.72 13.78
CA MET A 559 -5.83 27.55 14.65
C MET A 559 -4.55 27.06 15.33
N LEU A 560 -3.43 26.99 14.59
CA LEU A 560 -2.12 26.60 15.12
C LEU A 560 -1.61 27.62 16.17
N PHE A 561 -1.66 28.91 15.84
CA PHE A 561 -1.19 29.97 16.74
C PHE A 561 -2.00 30.02 18.05
N ILE A 562 -3.34 29.92 17.96
CA ILE A 562 -4.23 29.93 19.12
C ILE A 562 -3.89 28.76 20.06
N LEU A 563 -3.83 27.53 19.54
CA LEU A 563 -3.54 26.37 20.39
C LEU A 563 -2.12 26.39 20.97
N TRP A 564 -1.12 26.84 20.19
CA TRP A 564 0.25 27.01 20.69
C TRP A 564 0.33 28.03 21.85
N ASN A 565 -0.34 29.19 21.70
CA ASN A 565 -0.38 30.22 22.75
C ASN A 565 -1.07 29.70 24.03
N ILE A 566 -2.17 28.95 23.90
CA ILE A 566 -2.84 28.27 25.03
C ILE A 566 -1.92 27.23 25.68
N CYS A 567 -1.24 26.40 24.89
CA CYS A 567 -0.30 25.37 25.38
C CYS A 567 0.93 25.93 26.11
N LEU A 568 1.29 27.21 25.88
CA LEU A 568 2.35 27.91 26.61
C LEU A 568 1.84 28.69 27.83
N ARG A 569 0.63 29.29 27.75
CA ARG A 569 0.07 30.16 28.79
C ARG A 569 -1.40 29.79 29.11
N PRO A 570 -1.68 28.60 29.68
CA PRO A 570 -3.03 28.07 29.81
C PRO A 570 -3.90 28.77 30.86
N ARG A 571 -3.31 29.56 31.77
CA ARG A 571 -4.03 30.27 32.85
C ARG A 571 -4.58 31.65 32.44
N ARG A 572 -4.74 31.93 31.14
CA ARG A 572 -5.25 33.21 30.63
C ARG A 572 -6.77 33.28 30.66
N SER A 573 -7.29 34.49 30.85
CA SER A 573 -8.73 34.75 30.91
C SER A 573 -9.48 34.29 29.64
N CYS A 574 -8.87 34.50 28.48
CA CYS A 574 -9.44 34.16 27.18
C CYS A 574 -9.09 32.75 26.68
N ALA A 575 -8.30 31.95 27.40
CA ALA A 575 -7.82 30.65 26.93
C ALA A 575 -8.96 29.63 26.69
N LEU A 576 -9.96 29.60 27.58
CA LEU A 576 -11.12 28.71 27.45
C LEU A 576 -11.96 29.07 26.21
N ARG A 577 -12.38 30.33 26.06
CA ARG A 577 -13.11 30.83 24.87
C ARG A 577 -12.34 30.52 23.58
N ALA A 578 -11.02 30.75 23.59
CA ALA A 578 -10.19 30.52 22.42
C ALA A 578 -10.14 29.03 22.02
N PHE A 579 -10.08 28.13 23.01
CA PHE A 579 -10.17 26.68 22.79
C PHE A 579 -11.55 26.26 22.27
N GLU A 580 -12.63 26.72 22.89
CA GLU A 580 -14.02 26.40 22.52
C GLU A 580 -14.35 26.88 21.09
N SER A 581 -13.93 28.10 20.71
CA SER A 581 -14.12 28.61 19.35
C SER A 581 -13.39 27.76 18.29
N VAL A 582 -12.21 27.20 18.63
CA VAL A 582 -11.45 26.27 17.78
C VAL A 582 -12.11 24.89 17.71
N GLU A 583 -12.52 24.32 18.84
CA GLU A 583 -13.21 23.03 18.90
C GLU A 583 -14.55 23.06 18.15
N LYS A 584 -15.35 24.11 18.32
CA LYS A 584 -16.63 24.29 17.60
C LYS A 584 -16.44 24.33 16.09
N TYR A 585 -15.40 25.01 15.59
CA TYR A 585 -15.07 25.04 14.17
C TYR A 585 -14.73 23.64 13.62
N VAL A 586 -13.92 22.87 14.36
CA VAL A 586 -13.57 21.49 14.04
C VAL A 586 -14.82 20.62 13.95
N GLN A 587 -15.68 20.66 14.96
CA GLN A 587 -16.92 19.87 15.00
C GLN A 587 -17.86 20.20 13.84
N VAL A 588 -18.00 21.47 13.44
CA VAL A 588 -18.82 21.87 12.29
C VAL A 588 -18.24 21.28 11.00
N MET A 589 -16.92 21.34 10.80
CA MET A 589 -16.28 20.79 9.60
C MET A 589 -16.22 19.25 9.61
N GLU A 590 -16.22 18.58 10.76
CA GLU A 590 -16.38 17.12 10.82
C GLU A 590 -17.83 16.69 10.52
N LYS A 591 -18.84 17.47 10.95
CA LYS A 591 -20.27 17.19 10.73
C LYS A 591 -20.74 17.42 9.28
N THR A 592 -20.06 18.24 8.48
CA THR A 592 -20.46 18.57 7.09
C THR A 592 -19.94 17.60 6.02
N GLY A 593 -19.70 16.33 6.37
CA GLY A 593 -19.25 15.29 5.43
C GLY A 593 -17.82 15.48 4.89
N THR A 594 -17.14 16.57 5.26
CA THR A 594 -15.77 16.87 4.85
C THR A 594 -14.77 16.01 5.61
N ALA A 595 -14.63 14.76 5.18
CA ALA A 595 -13.71 13.71 5.67
C ALA A 595 -12.19 14.00 5.49
N VAL A 596 -11.80 15.28 5.49
CA VAL A 596 -10.63 15.80 4.78
C VAL A 596 -9.60 16.47 5.68
N PHE A 597 -9.80 16.45 6.99
CA PHE A 597 -8.69 16.68 7.91
C PHE A 597 -7.84 15.43 8.04
N ARG A 598 -7.01 15.20 7.02
CA ARG A 598 -5.99 14.14 7.00
C ARG A 598 -4.63 14.74 6.72
N GLY A 599 -3.60 14.06 7.23
CA GLY A 599 -2.22 14.45 7.00
C GLY A 599 -1.59 15.30 8.10
N PRO A 600 -0.38 15.82 7.86
CA PRO A 600 0.58 16.11 8.93
C PRO A 600 0.22 17.36 9.74
N LYS A 601 -0.30 18.39 9.08
CA LYS A 601 -0.88 19.57 9.74
C LYS A 601 -2.01 19.19 10.70
N TRP A 602 -2.89 18.26 10.32
CA TRP A 602 -3.93 17.78 11.23
C TRP A 602 -3.40 16.98 12.42
N THR A 603 -2.33 16.20 12.21
CA THR A 603 -1.63 15.52 13.31
C THR A 603 -1.11 16.49 14.36
N ILE A 604 -0.46 17.59 13.93
CA ILE A 604 0.01 18.67 14.82
C ILE A 604 -1.17 19.27 15.58
N PHE A 605 -2.22 19.63 14.86
CA PHE A 605 -3.40 20.27 15.43
C PHE A 605 -4.12 19.38 16.46
N LYS A 606 -4.28 18.08 16.20
CA LYS A 606 -4.86 17.13 17.16
C LYS A 606 -4.01 16.96 18.42
N ALA A 607 -2.68 16.90 18.29
CA ALA A 607 -1.78 16.82 19.43
C ALA A 607 -1.88 18.08 20.31
N LEU A 608 -1.86 19.27 19.70
CA LEU A 608 -2.03 20.53 20.40
C LEU A 608 -3.42 20.69 21.04
N MET A 609 -4.50 20.25 20.39
CA MET A 609 -5.84 20.24 20.99
C MET A 609 -5.89 19.39 22.26
N ALA A 610 -5.36 18.17 22.21
CA ALA A 610 -5.35 17.26 23.36
C ALA A 610 -4.58 17.86 24.55
N ARG A 611 -3.43 18.50 24.29
CA ARG A 611 -2.62 19.17 25.31
C ARG A 611 -3.28 20.45 25.84
N ALA A 612 -3.87 21.28 24.98
CA ALA A 612 -4.60 22.47 25.41
C ALA A 612 -5.78 22.09 26.32
N ALA A 613 -6.56 21.06 25.94
CA ALA A 613 -7.65 20.51 26.75
C ALA A 613 -7.20 19.99 28.13
N ALA A 614 -6.00 19.40 28.22
CA ALA A 614 -5.41 18.92 29.47
C ALA A 614 -4.79 20.04 30.33
N SER A 615 -4.48 21.19 29.73
CA SER A 615 -3.75 22.29 30.39
C SER A 615 -4.67 23.38 30.95
N ILE A 616 -5.87 23.55 30.38
CA ILE A 616 -6.89 24.52 30.82
C ILE A 616 -7.48 24.05 32.17
N PRO A 617 -7.41 24.85 33.25
CA PRO A 617 -8.00 24.48 34.54
C PRO A 617 -9.53 24.31 34.44
N ARG A 618 -10.03 23.15 34.87
CA ARG A 618 -11.46 22.83 34.98
C ARG A 618 -11.88 22.74 36.46
N ASP A 619 -11.76 23.84 37.20
CA ASP A 619 -12.25 23.90 38.59
C ASP A 619 -13.75 24.13 38.63
N GLY A 620 -14.49 23.35 39.41
CA GLY A 620 -15.94 23.59 39.58
C GLY A 620 -16.85 22.51 40.17
N CYS A 621 -16.38 21.42 40.80
CA CYS A 621 -17.29 20.54 41.53
C CYS A 621 -16.66 19.72 42.68
N GLU A 622 -16.41 20.37 43.82
CA GLU A 622 -16.40 19.71 45.13
C GLU A 622 -17.46 20.33 46.05
N LYS A 623 -18.07 19.52 46.93
CA LYS A 623 -19.14 19.94 47.84
C LYS A 623 -18.58 20.23 49.24
N GLY A 624 -18.80 21.44 49.75
CA GLY A 624 -18.62 21.81 51.15
C GLY A 624 -18.90 23.30 51.38
N GLY A 625 -19.73 23.65 52.38
CA GLY A 625 -20.11 25.05 52.66
C GLY A 625 -18.93 25.94 53.10
N SER A 626 -19.05 27.27 53.12
CA SER A 626 -20.23 28.04 53.57
C SER A 626 -20.26 29.53 53.16
N GLN A 627 -21.47 30.06 52.92
CA GLN A 627 -21.93 31.47 53.10
C GLN A 627 -21.16 32.63 52.40
N LEU A 628 -21.73 33.28 51.36
CA LEU A 628 -22.68 34.43 51.35
C LEU A 628 -21.96 35.73 50.85
N PRO A 629 -22.63 36.79 50.33
CA PRO A 629 -23.84 36.85 49.49
C PRO A 629 -23.65 37.69 48.19
N MET A 630 -24.70 37.84 47.37
CA MET A 630 -24.75 38.75 46.21
C MET A 630 -24.78 40.24 46.60
N SER A 631 -24.30 41.12 45.70
CA SER A 631 -24.72 42.53 45.59
C SER A 631 -24.56 43.02 44.13
N GLU A 632 -25.31 44.05 43.77
CA GLU A 632 -25.66 44.42 42.38
C GLU A 632 -24.72 45.47 41.73
N VAL A 633 -24.57 45.38 40.40
CA VAL A 633 -24.77 46.43 39.36
C VAL A 633 -24.47 47.90 39.76
N PRO A 634 -23.60 48.67 39.05
CA PRO A 634 -24.06 49.33 37.81
C PRO A 634 -23.01 49.65 36.72
N ALA A 635 -23.52 50.25 35.63
CA ALA A 635 -22.82 50.53 34.39
C ALA A 635 -22.32 51.98 34.22
N SER A 636 -21.44 52.15 33.22
CA SER A 636 -21.15 53.38 32.44
C SER A 636 -20.24 54.49 33.00
N ALA A 637 -19.63 55.19 32.03
CA ALA A 637 -18.99 56.51 32.08
C ALA A 637 -17.58 56.70 32.72
N GLY A 638 -16.59 56.97 31.85
CA GLY A 638 -16.09 58.36 31.74
C GLY A 638 -14.71 58.73 32.32
N LEU A 639 -13.80 59.10 31.40
CA LEU A 639 -12.82 60.20 31.49
C LEU A 639 -11.64 60.18 32.50
N ASP A 640 -10.47 59.80 31.97
CA ASP A 640 -9.31 60.68 31.68
C ASP A 640 -8.43 61.35 32.79
N GLN A 641 -7.14 61.53 32.44
CA GLN A 641 -6.02 62.21 33.16
C GLN A 641 -5.38 61.46 34.38
N GLY A 642 -4.05 61.33 34.52
CA GLY A 642 -2.92 61.69 33.63
C GLY A 642 -1.51 61.47 34.28
N LEU A 643 -0.44 61.62 33.48
CA LEU A 643 1.02 61.52 33.79
C LEU A 643 1.60 60.11 34.11
N GLY A 644 2.76 59.68 33.60
CA GLY A 644 3.66 60.27 32.58
C GLY A 644 4.97 59.48 32.34
N SER A 645 5.61 59.70 31.17
CA SER A 645 6.88 59.11 30.64
C SER A 645 6.88 57.61 30.24
N GLY A 646 7.44 57.17 29.11
CA GLY A 646 7.86 57.91 27.90
C GLY A 646 8.61 57.09 26.82
N ILE A 647 8.00 56.92 25.63
CA ILE A 647 8.60 57.01 24.26
C ILE A 647 9.68 55.94 23.88
N MET A 648 9.64 55.12 22.79
CA MET A 648 9.14 55.26 21.38
C MET A 648 9.24 53.88 20.63
N PRO A 649 8.91 53.72 19.32
CA PRO A 649 7.61 53.80 18.62
C PRO A 649 7.14 52.44 18.02
N GLY A 650 5.86 52.33 17.63
CA GLY A 650 5.36 51.17 16.86
C GLY A 650 3.84 51.18 16.65
N SER A 651 3.34 51.95 15.68
CA SER A 651 1.90 52.28 15.57
C SER A 651 1.30 52.06 14.18
N THR A 652 0.46 51.03 14.03
CA THR A 652 -0.57 50.99 12.96
C THR A 652 -1.86 50.24 13.37
N THR A 653 -1.76 49.18 14.18
CA THR A 653 -2.82 48.16 14.32
C THR A 653 -4.04 48.56 15.18
N ARG A 654 -3.97 49.61 16.00
CA ARG A 654 -4.96 49.89 17.09
C ARG A 654 -6.28 50.57 16.69
N LYS A 655 -6.72 50.49 15.42
CA LYS A 655 -7.98 51.14 14.95
C LYS A 655 -9.15 50.20 14.60
N PHE A 656 -9.05 48.89 14.85
CA PHE A 656 -10.03 47.91 14.36
C PHE A 656 -10.88 47.18 15.42
N VAL A 657 -10.78 47.53 16.71
CA VAL A 657 -11.36 46.72 17.80
C VAL A 657 -12.77 47.16 18.24
N GLU A 658 -13.23 48.36 17.90
CA GLU A 658 -14.53 48.90 18.34
C GLU A 658 -15.64 48.73 17.30
N MET A 659 -16.19 47.51 17.16
CA MET A 659 -17.57 47.25 16.70
C MET A 659 -17.90 45.74 16.72
N ASN A 660 -18.67 45.31 17.73
CA ASN A 660 -19.79 44.33 17.66
C ASN A 660 -20.05 43.71 19.04
N ASP A 661 -21.30 43.72 19.49
CA ASP A 661 -21.77 42.91 20.63
C ASP A 661 -23.28 42.58 20.51
N ALA A 662 -23.72 41.61 21.31
CA ALA A 662 -25.09 41.18 21.61
C ALA A 662 -25.86 40.30 20.60
N GLY A 663 -26.06 39.02 20.99
CA GLY A 663 -27.43 38.49 21.18
C GLY A 663 -27.88 37.27 20.38
N MET A 664 -28.08 36.13 21.09
CA MET A 664 -29.14 35.09 20.96
C MET A 664 -28.60 33.65 21.12
N PHE A 665 -28.89 33.04 22.27
CA PHE A 665 -29.07 31.58 22.46
C PHE A 665 -30.51 31.21 21.97
N GLU A 666 -31.03 29.98 21.91
CA GLU A 666 -30.74 28.69 22.56
C GLU A 666 -31.44 27.53 21.77
N ASP A 667 -31.58 26.33 22.36
CA ASP A 667 -32.28 25.12 21.82
C ASP A 667 -31.65 24.41 20.59
N MET A 668 -31.50 23.07 20.52
CA MET A 668 -32.49 22.03 20.84
C MET A 668 -31.81 20.66 21.07
N GLN A 669 -32.28 19.89 22.06
CA GLN A 669 -31.75 18.55 22.40
C GLN A 669 -32.61 17.42 21.79
N HIS A 670 -31.99 16.44 21.11
CA HIS A 670 -32.28 15.00 21.26
C HIS A 670 -31.40 14.14 20.34
N VAL A 671 -30.96 12.97 20.84
CA VAL A 671 -30.07 12.01 20.13
C VAL A 671 -30.67 10.60 20.25
N PRO A 672 -30.75 9.81 19.16
CA PRO A 672 -31.00 8.36 19.24
C PRO A 672 -29.70 7.58 19.48
N ASP A 673 -29.81 6.46 20.20
CA ASP A 673 -28.68 5.62 20.60
C ASP A 673 -28.03 4.87 19.42
N TRP A 674 -26.69 4.89 19.37
CA TRP A 674 -25.86 4.27 18.33
C TRP A 674 -25.23 2.93 18.76
N SER A 675 -25.49 2.45 19.97
CA SER A 675 -24.93 1.22 20.55
C SER A 675 -25.07 -0.01 19.63
N THR A 676 -26.21 -0.15 18.95
CA THR A 676 -26.53 -1.28 18.06
C THR A 676 -25.68 -1.31 16.79
N LEU A 677 -25.19 -0.16 16.31
CA LEU A 677 -24.43 -0.05 15.06
C LEU A 677 -22.92 -0.25 15.30
N LEU A 678 -22.45 0.10 16.50
CA LEU A 678 -21.10 -0.22 16.99
C LEU A 678 -20.88 -1.74 17.18
N GLN A 679 -21.90 -2.49 17.60
CA GLN A 679 -21.81 -3.94 17.71
C GLN A 679 -21.56 -4.66 16.38
N GLY A 680 -21.96 -4.08 15.24
CA GLY A 680 -21.69 -4.64 13.91
C GLY A 680 -20.22 -4.55 13.48
N PHE A 681 -19.51 -3.49 13.87
CA PHE A 681 -18.10 -3.28 13.49
C PHE A 681 -17.11 -4.07 14.35
N LEU A 682 -17.45 -4.32 15.63
CA LEU A 682 -16.58 -5.09 16.54
C LEU A 682 -16.49 -6.59 16.18
N GLN A 683 -17.26 -7.09 15.22
CA GLN A 683 -17.14 -8.47 14.71
C GLN A 683 -16.13 -8.66 13.57
N GLU A 684 -15.55 -7.59 13.00
CA GLU A 684 -14.75 -7.70 11.76
C GLU A 684 -13.37 -8.38 11.91
N GLU A 685 -12.83 -8.57 13.13
CA GLU A 685 -11.64 -9.43 13.32
C GLU A 685 -11.89 -10.88 12.86
N SER A 686 -13.15 -11.33 12.80
CA SER A 686 -13.53 -12.67 12.34
C SER A 686 -13.56 -12.85 10.81
N ASN A 687 -13.53 -11.76 10.03
CA ASN A 687 -13.69 -11.83 8.56
C ASN A 687 -12.45 -12.37 7.80
N PHE A 688 -11.32 -12.57 8.49
CA PHE A 688 -10.09 -13.12 7.89
C PHE A 688 -9.81 -14.59 8.27
N SER A 689 -10.62 -15.19 9.13
CA SER A 689 -10.48 -16.62 9.45
C SER A 689 -10.74 -17.49 8.22
N VAL A 690 -10.03 -18.60 8.09
CA VAL A 690 -10.26 -19.51 6.95
C VAL A 690 -11.64 -20.19 7.02
N MET A 691 -12.25 -20.22 8.22
CA MET A 691 -13.65 -20.60 8.45
C MET A 691 -14.67 -19.67 7.75
N PHE A 692 -14.32 -18.41 7.44
CA PHE A 692 -15.20 -17.48 6.73
C PHE A 692 -15.51 -17.97 5.31
N TYR A 693 -14.51 -18.49 4.59
CA TYR A 693 -14.71 -19.02 3.24
C TYR A 693 -15.41 -20.37 3.26
N GLN A 694 -15.16 -21.21 4.27
CA GLN A 694 -15.91 -22.45 4.49
C GLN A 694 -17.43 -22.17 4.65
N LYS A 695 -17.81 -21.16 5.45
CA LYS A 695 -19.21 -20.69 5.55
C LYS A 695 -19.77 -20.20 4.21
N LYS A 696 -19.01 -19.43 3.43
CA LYS A 696 -19.43 -19.00 2.07
C LYS A 696 -19.67 -20.17 1.12
N PHE A 697 -18.79 -21.18 1.08
CA PHE A 697 -19.00 -22.34 0.21
C PHE A 697 -20.18 -23.22 0.66
N ALA A 698 -20.43 -23.31 1.96
CA ALA A 698 -21.63 -23.97 2.48
C ALA A 698 -22.92 -23.23 2.09
N GLN A 699 -22.90 -21.88 2.05
CA GLN A 699 -24.07 -21.06 1.70
C GLN A 699 -24.34 -20.98 0.19
N TYR A 700 -23.31 -20.81 -0.64
CA TYR A 700 -23.44 -20.49 -2.07
C TYR A 700 -22.96 -21.61 -3.01
N GLY A 701 -22.53 -22.74 -2.46
CA GLY A 701 -22.03 -23.90 -3.20
C GLY A 701 -20.51 -23.89 -3.43
N ARG A 702 -19.99 -25.01 -3.93
CA ARG A 702 -18.54 -25.35 -3.98
C ARG A 702 -17.68 -24.47 -4.90
N THR A 703 -18.28 -23.57 -5.67
CA THR A 703 -17.61 -22.60 -6.57
C THR A 703 -18.46 -21.35 -6.67
N ILE A 704 -17.87 -20.19 -6.37
CA ILE A 704 -18.57 -18.92 -6.21
C ILE A 704 -17.90 -17.82 -7.06
N GLU A 705 -18.70 -16.87 -7.53
CA GLU A 705 -18.21 -15.62 -8.13
C GLU A 705 -18.25 -14.51 -7.08
N GLU A 706 -17.09 -13.91 -6.80
CA GLU A 706 -16.96 -12.76 -5.91
C GLU A 706 -16.74 -11.49 -6.75
N ARG A 707 -17.57 -10.48 -6.50
CA ARG A 707 -17.45 -9.14 -7.09
C ARG A 707 -16.99 -8.16 -6.02
N SER A 708 -15.92 -7.44 -6.32
CA SER A 708 -15.33 -6.44 -5.42
C SER A 708 -14.96 -5.18 -6.20
N PRO A 709 -14.65 -4.05 -5.54
CA PRO A 709 -14.08 -2.88 -6.20
C PRO A 709 -12.75 -3.17 -6.93
N ALA A 710 -12.05 -4.25 -6.57
CA ALA A 710 -10.84 -4.72 -7.25
C ALA A 710 -11.12 -5.66 -8.45
N GLY A 711 -12.39 -5.84 -8.84
CA GLY A 711 -12.83 -6.67 -9.95
C GLY A 711 -13.44 -8.02 -9.54
N LYS A 712 -13.61 -8.89 -10.54
CA LYS A 712 -14.22 -10.22 -10.44
C LYS A 712 -13.18 -11.30 -10.12
N THR A 713 -13.46 -12.11 -9.10
CA THR A 713 -12.71 -13.32 -8.74
C THR A 713 -13.65 -14.53 -8.73
N ILE A 714 -13.18 -15.70 -9.15
CA ILE A 714 -13.89 -16.97 -8.97
C ILE A 714 -13.16 -17.79 -7.90
N ALA A 715 -13.85 -18.14 -6.81
CA ALA A 715 -13.29 -18.97 -5.74
C ALA A 715 -13.90 -20.39 -5.79
N THR A 716 -13.12 -21.43 -5.46
CA THR A 716 -13.59 -22.82 -5.55
C THR A 716 -12.88 -23.74 -4.55
N MET A 717 -13.62 -24.75 -4.06
CA MET A 717 -13.12 -25.87 -3.24
C MET A 717 -13.33 -27.25 -3.90
N ASP A 718 -13.70 -27.31 -5.19
CA ASP A 718 -13.90 -28.58 -5.91
C ASP A 718 -12.59 -29.11 -6.52
N SER A 719 -12.26 -30.37 -6.21
CA SER A 719 -11.05 -31.07 -6.68
C SER A 719 -10.95 -31.18 -8.21
N HIS A 720 -12.07 -31.16 -8.94
CA HIS A 720 -12.09 -31.17 -10.41
C HIS A 720 -11.58 -29.84 -10.96
N ASN A 721 -11.95 -28.73 -10.32
CA ASN A 721 -11.44 -27.40 -10.65
C ASN A 721 -9.96 -27.27 -10.28
N PHE A 722 -9.52 -27.90 -9.18
CA PHE A 722 -8.09 -27.97 -8.80
C PHE A 722 -7.27 -28.70 -9.87
N ARG A 723 -7.74 -29.89 -10.29
CA ARG A 723 -7.11 -30.69 -11.35
C ARG A 723 -7.10 -29.96 -12.69
N ALA A 724 -8.17 -29.24 -13.02
CA ALA A 724 -8.25 -28.43 -14.23
C ALA A 724 -7.19 -27.32 -14.22
N MET A 725 -7.21 -26.44 -13.22
CA MET A 725 -6.33 -25.27 -13.16
C MET A 725 -4.85 -25.64 -12.96
N LEU A 726 -4.55 -26.64 -12.14
CA LEU A 726 -3.16 -26.99 -11.78
C LEU A 726 -2.50 -27.98 -12.74
N ALA A 727 -3.25 -28.75 -13.52
CA ALA A 727 -2.69 -29.77 -14.41
C ALA A 727 -3.28 -29.80 -15.82
N ALA A 728 -4.60 -29.94 -15.98
CA ALA A 728 -5.19 -30.19 -17.32
C ALA A 728 -5.10 -28.97 -18.25
N ASN A 729 -5.44 -27.79 -17.72
CA ASN A 729 -5.44 -26.51 -18.43
C ASN A 729 -4.29 -25.62 -17.92
N PHE A 730 -3.17 -26.22 -17.48
CA PHE A 730 -2.07 -25.51 -16.82
C PHE A 730 -1.52 -24.31 -17.62
N GLU A 731 -1.53 -24.40 -18.95
CA GLU A 731 -1.04 -23.35 -19.86
C GLU A 731 -2.03 -22.17 -20.05
N ASP A 732 -3.22 -22.23 -19.45
CA ASP A 732 -4.21 -21.16 -19.46
C ASP A 732 -4.07 -20.22 -18.25
N TYR A 733 -3.22 -20.55 -17.27
CA TYR A 733 -3.18 -19.91 -15.95
C TYR A 733 -1.76 -19.52 -15.49
N ASP A 734 -1.52 -18.22 -15.30
CA ASP A 734 -0.26 -17.68 -14.76
C ASP A 734 -0.43 -17.08 -13.35
N LYS A 735 0.69 -16.72 -12.72
CA LYS A 735 0.75 -16.05 -11.41
C LYS A 735 0.78 -14.52 -11.50
N GLN A 736 0.10 -13.91 -12.48
CA GLN A 736 0.13 -12.45 -12.69
C GLN A 736 -0.26 -11.65 -11.42
N THR A 737 -1.24 -12.12 -10.64
CA THR A 737 -1.59 -11.54 -9.33
C THR A 737 -0.43 -11.49 -8.32
N ILE A 738 0.41 -12.54 -8.27
CA ILE A 738 1.60 -12.55 -7.40
C ILE A 738 2.62 -11.51 -7.86
N ARG A 739 2.67 -11.21 -9.17
CA ARG A 739 3.55 -10.16 -9.72
C ARG A 739 3.11 -8.72 -9.38
N ILE A 740 1.98 -8.55 -8.70
CA ILE A 740 1.42 -7.27 -8.24
C ILE A 740 1.38 -7.24 -6.68
N THR A 741 1.87 -8.30 -6.02
CA THR A 741 1.82 -8.44 -4.55
C THR A 741 3.09 -7.87 -3.88
N PRO A 742 2.98 -7.17 -2.72
CA PRO A 742 4.13 -6.59 -1.99
C PRO A 742 5.30 -7.54 -1.71
N ILE A 743 5.05 -8.86 -1.62
CA ILE A 743 6.08 -9.90 -1.40
C ILE A 743 7.16 -9.91 -2.48
N LEU A 744 6.91 -9.38 -3.69
CA LEU A 744 7.93 -9.24 -4.72
C LEU A 744 9.16 -8.46 -4.25
N ARG A 745 9.04 -7.51 -3.32
CA ARG A 745 10.20 -6.78 -2.80
C ARG A 745 11.15 -7.70 -2.05
N LEU A 746 10.62 -8.66 -1.28
CA LEU A 746 11.41 -9.65 -0.54
C LEU A 746 12.01 -10.73 -1.46
N ILE A 747 11.19 -11.39 -2.29
CA ILE A 747 11.65 -12.58 -3.05
C ILE A 747 12.04 -12.31 -4.51
N GLY A 748 11.56 -11.22 -5.10
CA GLY A 748 11.81 -10.86 -6.50
C GLY A 748 11.38 -11.92 -7.53
N HIS A 749 12.02 -11.89 -8.70
CA HIS A 749 11.69 -12.76 -9.83
C HIS A 749 12.53 -14.05 -9.86
N GLY A 750 11.96 -15.14 -9.34
CA GLY A 750 12.56 -16.49 -9.32
C GLY A 750 11.53 -17.60 -9.52
N ILE A 751 11.87 -18.83 -9.14
CA ILE A 751 11.04 -20.03 -9.39
C ILE A 751 9.57 -19.96 -8.90
N PHE A 752 9.22 -19.18 -7.87
CA PHE A 752 7.81 -19.02 -7.48
C PHE A 752 7.04 -17.99 -8.31
N THR A 753 7.71 -16.95 -8.82
CA THR A 753 7.07 -15.73 -9.35
C THR A 753 7.18 -15.59 -10.87
N LYS A 754 8.10 -16.33 -11.49
CA LYS A 754 8.18 -16.49 -12.95
C LYS A 754 7.04 -17.38 -13.46
N ASP A 755 6.71 -17.21 -14.74
CA ASP A 755 5.79 -18.10 -15.48
C ASP A 755 6.36 -18.50 -16.85
N GLY A 756 5.63 -19.33 -17.59
CA GLY A 756 5.98 -19.77 -18.94
C GLY A 756 7.40 -20.37 -19.09
N PRO A 757 8.09 -20.10 -20.20
CA PRO A 757 9.45 -20.60 -20.44
C PRO A 757 10.48 -20.18 -19.37
N ALA A 758 10.34 -18.98 -18.80
CA ALA A 758 11.25 -18.47 -17.77
C ALA A 758 11.13 -19.27 -16.47
N TRP A 759 9.91 -19.63 -16.06
CA TRP A 759 9.69 -20.55 -14.95
C TRP A 759 10.27 -21.94 -15.23
N LYS A 760 10.02 -22.48 -16.43
CA LYS A 760 10.52 -23.81 -16.82
C LYS A 760 12.04 -23.87 -16.75
N HIS A 761 12.74 -22.84 -17.22
CA HIS A 761 14.20 -22.75 -17.12
C HIS A 761 14.69 -22.81 -15.67
N SER A 762 14.12 -22.01 -14.75
CA SER A 762 14.45 -22.07 -13.32
C SER A 762 14.11 -23.44 -12.70
N ARG A 763 12.99 -24.05 -13.08
CA ARG A 763 12.55 -25.38 -12.62
C ARG A 763 13.51 -26.48 -13.06
N ASP A 764 13.94 -26.47 -14.32
CA ASP A 764 14.84 -27.46 -14.90
C ASP A 764 16.28 -27.31 -14.37
N ALA A 765 16.70 -26.09 -14.01
CA ALA A 765 17.95 -25.84 -13.30
C ALA A 765 17.95 -26.42 -11.87
N LEU A 766 16.88 -26.20 -11.11
CA LEU A 766 16.78 -26.57 -9.69
C LEU A 766 16.39 -28.03 -9.45
N LYS A 767 15.59 -28.64 -10.32
CA LYS A 767 15.10 -30.02 -10.16
C LYS A 767 16.20 -31.08 -9.88
N PRO A 768 17.33 -31.15 -10.62
CA PRO A 768 18.38 -32.12 -10.31
C PRO A 768 19.10 -31.84 -8.98
N LEU A 769 19.10 -30.59 -8.53
CA LEU A 769 19.77 -30.17 -7.29
C LEU A 769 18.99 -30.66 -6.06
N PHE A 770 17.67 -30.51 -6.06
CA PHE A 770 16.80 -31.08 -5.01
C PHE A 770 16.83 -32.61 -4.98
N LEU A 771 16.82 -33.28 -6.14
CA LEU A 771 16.89 -34.75 -6.20
C LEU A 771 18.20 -35.33 -5.64
N ARG A 772 19.30 -34.56 -5.70
CA ARG A 772 20.59 -34.95 -5.09
C ARG A 772 20.57 -34.70 -3.57
N ALA A 773 20.09 -33.52 -3.16
CA ALA A 773 19.93 -33.15 -1.75
C ALA A 773 18.96 -34.06 -0.97
N GLU A 774 17.92 -34.57 -1.62
CA GLU A 774 16.95 -35.54 -1.07
C GLU A 774 17.61 -36.86 -0.62
N LEU A 775 18.75 -37.22 -1.21
CA LEU A 775 19.53 -38.41 -0.90
C LEU A 775 20.74 -38.13 0.01
N SER A 776 21.14 -36.88 0.14
CA SER A 776 22.31 -36.46 0.93
C SER A 776 21.99 -35.19 1.71
N ASP A 777 21.52 -35.35 2.96
CA ASP A 777 22.32 -35.01 4.17
C ASP A 777 21.50 -35.18 5.49
N VAL A 778 21.13 -36.43 5.84
CA VAL A 778 20.51 -36.70 7.15
C VAL A 778 21.47 -36.40 8.29
N ASP A 779 22.78 -36.64 8.10
CA ASP A 779 23.83 -36.40 9.09
C ASP A 779 24.01 -34.90 9.41
N ARG A 780 23.93 -34.02 8.40
CA ARG A 780 23.88 -32.56 8.62
C ARG A 780 22.67 -32.16 9.45
N PHE A 781 21.48 -32.68 9.12
CA PHE A 781 20.27 -32.37 9.88
C PHE A 781 20.34 -32.91 11.32
N LYS A 782 20.89 -34.11 11.52
CA LYS A 782 21.16 -34.70 12.84
C LYS A 782 21.91 -33.74 13.76
N ARG A 783 23.01 -33.14 13.30
CA ARG A 783 23.81 -32.20 14.12
C ARG A 783 23.00 -31.01 14.63
N HIS A 784 22.14 -30.43 13.78
CA HIS A 784 21.28 -29.31 14.18
C HIS A 784 20.16 -29.75 15.12
N VAL A 785 19.59 -30.94 14.92
CA VAL A 785 18.60 -31.52 15.83
C VAL A 785 19.23 -31.83 17.20
N ASP A 786 20.42 -32.44 17.23
CA ASP A 786 21.17 -32.69 18.48
C ASP A 786 21.43 -31.37 19.24
N ARG A 787 21.81 -30.31 18.52
CA ARG A 787 22.00 -28.97 19.10
C ARG A 787 20.68 -28.42 19.66
N MET A 788 19.58 -28.51 18.93
CA MET A 788 18.26 -28.05 19.37
C MET A 788 17.79 -28.80 20.63
N LEU A 789 17.93 -30.13 20.66
CA LEU A 789 17.57 -30.96 21.82
C LEU A 789 18.40 -30.59 23.07
N SER A 790 19.65 -30.17 22.91
CA SER A 790 20.50 -29.73 24.03
C SER A 790 20.08 -28.40 24.69
N LEU A 791 19.14 -27.66 24.08
CA LEU A 791 18.58 -26.41 24.61
C LEU A 791 17.26 -26.63 25.37
N ILE A 792 16.63 -27.79 25.22
CA ILE A 792 15.34 -28.10 25.84
C ILE A 792 15.55 -28.38 27.34
N PRO A 793 14.81 -27.73 28.26
CA PRO A 793 14.84 -28.05 29.68
C PRO A 793 14.43 -29.51 29.94
N ARG A 794 15.21 -30.20 30.77
CA ARG A 794 15.01 -31.60 31.15
C ARG A 794 14.25 -31.77 32.47
N ASP A 795 14.04 -30.67 33.19
CA ASP A 795 13.49 -30.62 34.55
C ASP A 795 11.98 -30.31 34.62
N GLY A 796 11.23 -30.54 33.54
CA GLY A 796 9.77 -30.33 33.51
C GLY A 796 9.33 -28.86 33.51
N ARG A 797 10.26 -27.92 33.34
CA ARG A 797 9.92 -26.50 33.12
C ARG A 797 9.21 -26.31 31.78
N THR A 798 8.30 -25.36 31.74
CA THR A 798 7.60 -24.97 30.52
C THR A 798 8.59 -24.35 29.52
N VAL A 799 8.56 -24.83 28.28
CA VAL A 799 9.32 -24.32 27.13
C VAL A 799 8.37 -24.13 25.95
N ASP A 800 8.57 -23.08 25.14
CA ASP A 800 7.95 -22.98 23.82
C ASP A 800 8.89 -23.60 22.78
N LEU A 801 8.45 -24.68 22.13
CA LEU A 801 9.26 -25.37 21.12
C LEU A 801 9.32 -24.63 19.78
N LYS A 802 8.33 -23.77 19.47
CA LYS A 802 8.22 -23.12 18.16
C LYS A 802 9.44 -22.25 17.82
N PRO A 803 9.97 -21.38 18.71
CA PRO A 803 11.21 -20.65 18.46
C PRO A 803 12.44 -21.54 18.19
N LEU A 804 12.57 -22.66 18.91
CA LEU A 804 13.68 -23.60 18.73
C LEU A 804 13.62 -24.32 17.37
N ILE A 805 12.41 -24.73 16.96
CA ILE A 805 12.17 -25.37 15.67
C ILE A 805 12.44 -24.37 14.53
N CYS A 806 12.03 -23.12 14.65
CA CYS A 806 12.34 -22.08 13.66
C CYS A 806 13.86 -21.87 13.50
N ARG A 807 14.62 -21.84 14.60
CA ARG A 807 16.11 -21.75 14.57
C ARG A 807 16.76 -22.98 13.93
N LEU A 808 16.26 -24.20 14.23
CA LEU A 808 16.70 -25.45 13.57
C LEU A 808 16.57 -25.38 12.04
N PHE A 809 15.46 -24.85 11.52
CA PHE A 809 15.28 -24.73 10.07
C PHE A 809 15.98 -23.52 9.44
N LEU A 810 16.29 -22.47 10.21
CA LEU A 810 17.24 -21.44 9.78
C LEU A 810 18.65 -22.02 9.61
N ASP A 811 19.19 -22.70 10.62
CA ASP A 811 20.57 -23.22 10.61
C ASP A 811 20.76 -24.30 9.56
N SER A 812 19.84 -25.27 9.48
CA SER A 812 19.92 -26.34 8.47
C SER A 812 19.61 -25.83 7.05
N GLY A 813 18.70 -24.87 6.89
CA GLY A 813 18.37 -24.26 5.60
C GLY A 813 19.51 -23.40 5.05
N THR A 814 20.15 -22.60 5.90
CA THR A 814 21.30 -21.77 5.53
C THR A 814 22.54 -22.61 5.22
N GLU A 815 22.82 -23.66 6.01
CA GLU A 815 23.91 -24.58 5.71
C GLU A 815 23.68 -25.34 4.40
N PHE A 816 22.44 -25.69 4.06
CA PHE A 816 22.10 -26.31 2.77
C PHE A 816 22.25 -25.35 1.58
N ILE A 817 21.71 -24.14 1.71
CA ILE A 817 21.60 -23.21 0.58
C ILE A 817 22.90 -22.44 0.36
N PHE A 818 23.46 -21.85 1.42
CA PHE A 818 24.63 -20.96 1.38
C PHE A 818 25.93 -21.65 1.81
N GLY A 819 25.86 -22.88 2.32
CA GLY A 819 27.02 -23.69 2.68
C GLY A 819 27.62 -23.37 4.05
N GLU A 820 27.00 -22.47 4.82
CA GLU A 820 27.40 -22.03 6.17
C GLU A 820 26.14 -21.99 7.05
N SER A 821 26.24 -22.50 8.27
CA SER A 821 25.19 -22.41 9.29
C SER A 821 25.27 -21.06 10.01
N PHE A 822 24.11 -20.49 10.37
CA PHE A 822 24.05 -19.32 11.26
C PHE A 822 24.39 -19.63 12.71
N ASN A 823 24.21 -20.88 13.12
CA ASN A 823 24.32 -21.33 14.50
C ASN A 823 23.39 -20.50 15.43
N SER A 824 22.18 -20.17 14.95
CA SER A 824 21.13 -19.51 15.73
C SER A 824 20.68 -20.35 16.94
N LEU A 825 21.00 -21.65 16.97
CA LEU A 825 20.89 -22.52 18.14
C LEU A 825 22.05 -22.38 19.17
N ASP A 826 23.01 -21.45 18.97
CA ASP A 826 24.02 -21.14 19.98
C ASP A 826 23.52 -20.09 20.99
N ARG A 827 23.92 -20.25 22.26
CA ARG A 827 23.42 -19.42 23.39
C ARG A 827 23.72 -17.91 23.25
N ASN A 828 24.66 -17.52 22.40
CA ASN A 828 25.10 -16.13 22.19
C ASN A 828 24.89 -15.66 20.73
N ALA A 829 23.99 -16.28 19.97
CA ALA A 829 23.84 -16.08 18.51
C ALA A 829 23.08 -14.80 18.11
N THR A 830 23.55 -13.63 18.52
CA THR A 830 22.92 -12.32 18.27
C THR A 830 22.57 -12.06 16.79
N GLN A 831 23.45 -12.46 15.87
CA GLN A 831 23.25 -12.30 14.43
C GLN A 831 22.14 -13.21 13.85
N GLY A 832 21.92 -14.39 14.46
CA GLY A 832 20.83 -15.29 14.08
C GLY A 832 19.47 -14.74 14.51
N ASP A 833 19.40 -14.15 15.70
CA ASP A 833 18.18 -13.52 16.23
C ASP A 833 17.78 -12.26 15.46
N GLU A 834 18.74 -11.40 15.09
CA GLU A 834 18.45 -10.23 14.26
C GLU A 834 17.85 -10.63 12.90
N LEU A 835 18.41 -11.66 12.24
CA LEU A 835 17.90 -12.09 10.94
C LEU A 835 16.54 -12.81 11.06
N MET A 836 16.32 -13.61 12.10
CA MET A 836 15.01 -14.23 12.38
C MET A 836 13.92 -13.17 12.58
N GLU A 837 14.21 -12.13 13.35
CA GLU A 837 13.27 -11.03 13.58
C GLU A 837 13.04 -10.23 12.30
N ALA A 838 14.08 -9.94 11.53
CA ALA A 838 13.95 -9.28 10.23
C ALA A 838 13.05 -10.07 9.27
N PHE A 839 13.22 -11.40 9.17
CA PHE A 839 12.30 -12.25 8.41
C PHE A 839 10.87 -12.17 8.95
N SER A 840 10.67 -12.34 10.26
CA SER A 840 9.33 -12.30 10.87
C SER A 840 8.62 -10.97 10.58
N GLN A 841 9.29 -9.83 10.76
CA GLN A 841 8.73 -8.50 10.51
C GLN A 841 8.51 -8.20 9.03
N ALA A 842 9.44 -8.58 8.15
CA ALA A 842 9.27 -8.45 6.70
C ALA A 842 8.05 -9.24 6.21
N LEU A 843 7.82 -10.45 6.73
CA LEU A 843 6.72 -11.33 6.35
C LEU A 843 5.37 -10.89 6.92
N ILE A 844 5.33 -10.49 8.20
CA ILE A 844 4.13 -9.92 8.83
C ILE A 844 3.70 -8.66 8.09
N GLY A 845 4.61 -7.70 7.90
CA GLY A 845 4.26 -6.45 7.25
C GLY A 845 3.98 -6.60 5.75
N THR A 846 4.67 -7.51 5.03
CA THR A 846 4.29 -7.91 3.66
C THR A 846 2.87 -8.47 3.59
N THR A 847 2.46 -9.25 4.60
CA THR A 847 1.11 -9.81 4.70
C THR A 847 0.09 -8.70 4.97
N LYS A 848 0.34 -7.81 5.94
CA LYS A 848 -0.51 -6.63 6.19
C LYS A 848 -0.66 -5.74 4.94
N ARG A 849 0.45 -5.44 4.24
CA ARG A 849 0.48 -4.74 2.95
C ARG A 849 -0.33 -5.43 1.84
N ARG A 850 -0.51 -6.76 1.91
CA ARG A 850 -1.32 -7.54 0.94
C ARG A 850 -2.83 -7.49 1.23
N HIS A 851 -3.24 -7.28 2.48
CA HIS A 851 -4.65 -7.17 2.87
C HIS A 851 -5.18 -5.73 2.84
N ALA A 852 -4.28 -4.76 2.77
CA ALA A 852 -4.53 -3.36 2.47
C ALA A 852 -4.96 -3.12 0.99
N PHE A 853 -6.09 -2.44 0.73
CA PHE A 853 -6.44 -1.97 -0.64
C PHE A 853 -5.40 -0.95 -1.14
N ALA A 854 -4.53 -1.39 -2.07
CA ALA A 854 -3.55 -0.61 -2.83
C ALA A 854 -2.86 0.57 -2.11
N ALA A 855 -3.47 1.75 -2.08
CA ALA A 855 -2.90 2.94 -1.42
C ALA A 855 -3.05 2.96 0.13
N LEU A 856 -3.58 1.87 0.71
CA LEU A 856 -3.46 1.53 2.13
C LEU A 856 -2.09 0.94 2.51
N GLY A 857 -1.32 0.45 1.54
CA GLY A 857 -0.12 -0.35 1.81
C GLY A 857 0.94 0.35 2.68
N SER A 858 1.07 1.67 2.57
CA SER A 858 2.07 2.46 3.30
C SER A 858 1.74 2.70 4.78
N LEU A 859 0.53 2.35 5.27
CA LEU A 859 0.26 2.36 6.72
C LEU A 859 0.82 1.13 7.46
N PHE A 860 1.20 0.09 6.73
CA PHE A 860 1.60 -1.17 7.33
C PHE A 860 3.12 -1.36 7.23
N ASN A 861 3.75 -1.09 8.38
CA ASN A 861 5.18 -1.18 8.73
C ASN A 861 6.10 -0.17 8.04
N ASP A 862 6.60 0.76 8.85
CA ASP A 862 7.77 1.61 8.61
C ASP A 862 9.08 0.78 8.51
N THR A 863 9.10 -0.45 9.04
CA THR A 863 10.29 -1.33 9.12
C THR A 863 10.33 -2.46 8.08
N VAL A 864 9.34 -2.64 7.20
CA VAL A 864 9.35 -3.78 6.25
C VAL A 864 10.49 -3.68 5.25
N ASP A 865 10.66 -2.52 4.63
CA ASP A 865 11.65 -2.39 3.56
C ASP A 865 13.07 -2.42 4.14
N GLU A 866 13.30 -1.84 5.32
CA GLU A 866 14.53 -1.98 6.10
C GLU A 866 14.86 -3.45 6.41
N ASN A 867 13.88 -4.23 6.90
CA ASN A 867 14.08 -5.64 7.19
C ASN A 867 14.31 -6.48 5.92
N ILE A 868 13.66 -6.13 4.80
CA ILE A 868 13.96 -6.74 3.49
C ILE A 868 15.38 -6.40 3.05
N ASP A 869 15.83 -5.16 3.22
CA ASP A 869 17.17 -4.74 2.84
C ASP A 869 18.26 -5.37 3.73
N LYS A 870 18.00 -5.60 5.03
CA LYS A 870 18.85 -6.45 5.90
C LYS A 870 18.97 -7.88 5.35
N ILE A 871 17.85 -8.51 4.98
CA ILE A 871 17.82 -9.86 4.41
C ILE A 871 18.57 -9.91 3.06
N HIS A 872 18.39 -8.90 2.20
CA HIS A 872 19.08 -8.81 0.91
C HIS A 872 20.58 -8.62 1.08
N ALA A 873 21.02 -7.72 1.97
CA ALA A 873 22.42 -7.48 2.27
C ALA A 873 23.13 -8.74 2.80
N PHE A 874 22.43 -9.58 3.58
CA PHE A 874 22.95 -10.90 3.95
C PHE A 874 23.11 -11.81 2.71
N VAL A 875 22.06 -12.00 1.91
CA VAL A 875 22.13 -12.91 0.75
C VAL A 875 23.12 -12.42 -0.32
N ASP A 876 23.28 -11.11 -0.49
CA ASP A 876 24.28 -10.50 -1.39
C ASP A 876 25.72 -10.83 -1.00
N ARG A 877 26.01 -10.91 0.31
CA ARG A 877 27.33 -11.32 0.81
C ARG A 877 27.66 -12.73 0.33
N GLN A 878 26.72 -13.67 0.50
CA GLN A 878 26.89 -15.05 0.07
C GLN A 878 26.95 -15.16 -1.46
N VAL A 879 26.06 -14.47 -2.19
CA VAL A 879 26.06 -14.40 -3.66
C VAL A 879 27.39 -13.87 -4.21
N SER A 880 27.95 -12.83 -3.60
CA SER A 880 29.24 -12.25 -3.98
C SER A 880 30.39 -13.24 -3.76
N ARG A 881 30.40 -13.94 -2.62
CA ARG A 881 31.36 -15.03 -2.33
C ARG A 881 31.31 -16.11 -3.41
N ALA A 882 30.12 -16.65 -3.69
CA ALA A 882 29.95 -17.74 -4.66
C ALA A 882 30.29 -17.33 -6.10
N LEU A 883 29.97 -16.10 -6.51
CA LEU A 883 30.34 -15.58 -7.82
C LEU A 883 31.84 -15.32 -7.95
N ALA A 884 32.53 -14.88 -6.89
CA ALA A 884 33.98 -14.76 -6.88
C ALA A 884 34.65 -16.14 -7.05
N THR A 885 34.23 -17.14 -6.26
CA THR A 885 34.73 -18.52 -6.38
C THR A 885 34.45 -19.11 -7.77
N ALA A 886 33.26 -18.90 -8.34
CA ALA A 886 32.92 -19.40 -9.67
C ALA A 886 33.63 -18.66 -10.83
N SER A 887 34.31 -17.55 -10.57
CA SER A 887 34.99 -16.72 -11.58
C SER A 887 36.51 -16.88 -11.60
N GLN A 888 37.09 -17.59 -10.62
CA GLN A 888 38.49 -18.02 -10.69
C GLN A 888 38.61 -19.13 -11.74
N PRO A 889 39.55 -19.05 -12.71
CA PRO A 889 39.81 -20.14 -13.63
C PRO A 889 40.40 -21.33 -12.85
N ASN A 890 40.03 -22.57 -13.18
CA ASN A 890 40.47 -23.78 -12.47
C ASN A 890 42.01 -23.97 -12.52
N THR A 891 42.72 -23.37 -11.57
CA THR A 891 44.14 -23.59 -11.33
C THR A 891 44.34 -24.80 -10.40
N LEU A 892 44.50 -25.97 -11.02
CA LEU A 892 45.29 -27.12 -10.55
C LEU A 892 44.97 -27.83 -9.21
N ASP A 893 44.14 -27.31 -8.31
CA ASP A 893 43.92 -27.91 -6.99
C ASP A 893 42.87 -29.04 -6.92
N GLU A 894 42.00 -29.19 -7.93
CA GLU A 894 41.03 -30.31 -7.95
C GLU A 894 41.69 -31.70 -7.99
N LYS A 895 42.94 -31.81 -8.48
CA LYS A 895 43.68 -33.09 -8.50
C LYS A 895 44.37 -33.45 -7.19
N LYS A 896 44.57 -32.51 -6.24
CA LYS A 896 45.20 -32.80 -4.93
C LYS A 896 44.20 -33.19 -3.84
N ARG A 897 42.89 -33.07 -4.08
CA ARG A 897 41.83 -33.59 -3.18
C ARG A 897 41.32 -34.99 -3.56
N GLY A 898 42.04 -35.70 -4.43
CA GLY A 898 41.84 -37.14 -4.65
C GLY A 898 42.27 -37.94 -3.41
N GLY A 899 41.37 -38.09 -2.43
CA GLY A 899 41.66 -38.84 -1.21
C GLY A 899 40.54 -38.94 -0.17
N GLN A 900 39.57 -38.02 -0.14
CA GLN A 900 38.43 -38.09 0.80
C GLN A 900 37.10 -37.72 0.12
N SER A 901 36.23 -38.73 -0.01
CA SER A 901 34.91 -38.64 -0.63
C SER A 901 33.89 -38.00 0.32
N ASN A 902 33.79 -36.67 0.31
CA ASN A 902 32.56 -35.90 0.60
C ASN A 902 32.80 -34.39 0.40
N SER A 903 32.80 -33.95 -0.86
CA SER A 903 32.80 -32.50 -1.15
C SER A 903 31.45 -31.90 -0.72
N ARG A 904 31.49 -30.97 0.23
CA ARG A 904 30.32 -30.31 0.86
C ARG A 904 29.41 -29.71 -0.21
N TYR A 905 28.25 -30.31 -0.44
CA TYR A 905 27.28 -29.82 -1.42
C TYR A 905 26.60 -28.53 -0.92
N VAL A 906 26.66 -27.48 -1.75
CA VAL A 906 26.12 -26.14 -1.50
C VAL A 906 25.29 -25.69 -2.71
N LEU A 907 24.02 -25.35 -2.49
CA LEU A 907 23.09 -25.04 -3.58
C LEU A 907 23.46 -23.76 -4.34
N LEU A 908 23.88 -22.71 -3.61
CA LEU A 908 24.27 -21.43 -4.19
C LEU A 908 25.46 -21.57 -5.14
N ASP A 909 26.48 -22.35 -4.77
CA ASP A 909 27.70 -22.49 -5.56
C ASP A 909 27.44 -23.22 -6.89
N GLU A 910 26.57 -24.25 -6.90
CA GLU A 910 26.10 -24.91 -8.13
C GLU A 910 25.24 -24.00 -9.01
N MET A 911 24.47 -23.10 -8.40
CA MET A 911 23.66 -22.12 -9.13
C MET A 911 24.49 -20.96 -9.68
N ALA A 912 25.55 -20.54 -8.98
CA ALA A 912 26.52 -19.53 -9.44
C ALA A 912 27.28 -19.96 -10.70
N LYS A 913 27.54 -21.26 -10.87
CA LYS A 913 28.09 -21.83 -12.12
C LYS A 913 27.20 -21.54 -13.33
N ARG A 914 25.88 -21.44 -13.14
CA ARG A 914 24.86 -21.26 -14.21
C ARG A 914 24.36 -19.83 -14.35
N ILE A 915 24.19 -19.10 -13.24
CA ILE A 915 23.62 -17.75 -13.19
C ILE A 915 24.68 -16.78 -12.69
N ARG A 916 25.28 -16.04 -13.62
CA ARG A 916 26.37 -15.07 -13.33
C ARG A 916 25.90 -13.67 -12.91
N LYS A 917 24.62 -13.34 -13.09
CA LYS A 917 24.07 -12.02 -12.72
C LYS A 917 23.70 -11.99 -11.22
N PRO A 918 24.34 -11.15 -10.37
CA PRO A 918 24.14 -11.17 -8.91
C PRO A 918 22.67 -11.05 -8.49
N MET A 919 21.97 -10.04 -9.01
CA MET A 919 20.55 -9.79 -8.68
C MET A 919 19.64 -10.96 -9.09
N THR A 920 19.92 -11.63 -10.21
CA THR A 920 19.16 -12.81 -10.64
C THR A 920 19.44 -14.00 -9.73
N LEU A 921 20.68 -14.19 -9.29
CA LEU A 921 21.06 -15.26 -8.38
C LEU A 921 20.48 -15.03 -6.98
N ARG A 922 20.51 -13.79 -6.46
CA ARG A 922 19.84 -13.40 -5.20
C ARG A 922 18.38 -13.82 -5.20
N TYR A 923 17.61 -13.44 -6.22
CA TYR A 923 16.18 -13.74 -6.26
C TYR A 923 15.87 -15.22 -6.46
N GLU A 924 16.64 -15.98 -7.24
CA GLU A 924 16.47 -17.44 -7.30
C GLU A 924 16.76 -18.12 -5.95
N MET A 925 17.76 -17.65 -5.19
CA MET A 925 18.04 -18.18 -3.85
C MET A 925 16.99 -17.76 -2.82
N MET A 926 16.50 -16.52 -2.85
CA MET A 926 15.37 -16.08 -2.00
C MET A 926 14.09 -16.87 -2.27
N ASN A 927 13.84 -17.24 -3.53
CA ASN A 927 12.75 -18.15 -3.94
C ASN A 927 12.97 -19.62 -3.51
N ILE A 928 14.01 -19.94 -2.75
CA ILE A 928 14.24 -21.27 -2.17
C ILE A 928 14.39 -21.19 -0.65
N PHE A 929 15.09 -20.17 -0.18
CA PHE A 929 15.40 -19.96 1.23
C PHE A 929 14.16 -19.69 2.09
N LEU A 930 13.28 -18.78 1.67
CA LEU A 930 12.09 -18.42 2.45
C LEU A 930 11.21 -19.63 2.82
N PRO A 931 10.77 -20.50 1.88
CA PRO A 931 10.03 -21.70 2.26
C PRO A 931 10.86 -22.73 3.02
N ALA A 932 12.18 -22.81 2.78
CA ALA A 932 13.02 -23.82 3.40
C ALA A 932 13.14 -23.65 4.92
N PHE A 933 13.16 -22.41 5.43
CA PHE A 933 13.21 -22.16 6.87
C PHE A 933 11.82 -22.16 7.52
N GLU A 934 10.83 -21.42 6.97
CA GLU A 934 9.58 -21.17 7.69
C GLU A 934 8.56 -22.32 7.55
N SER A 935 8.40 -22.89 6.34
CA SER A 935 7.27 -23.80 6.08
C SER A 935 7.38 -25.13 6.83
N THR A 936 8.59 -25.72 6.89
CA THR A 936 8.82 -26.97 7.63
C THR A 936 8.69 -26.76 9.15
N ALA A 937 9.13 -25.60 9.65
CA ALA A 937 9.04 -25.25 11.06
C ALA A 937 7.58 -25.12 11.52
N VAL A 938 6.73 -24.49 10.71
CA VAL A 938 5.28 -24.38 10.97
C VAL A 938 4.60 -25.76 10.97
N VAL A 939 4.90 -26.61 9.98
CA VAL A 939 4.34 -27.98 9.90
C VAL A 939 4.68 -28.81 11.14
N LEU A 940 5.93 -28.74 11.59
CA LEU A 940 6.37 -29.44 12.81
C LEU A 940 5.77 -28.84 14.08
N SER A 941 5.68 -27.52 14.18
CA SER A 941 5.05 -26.83 15.32
C SER A 941 3.57 -27.20 15.45
N ASN A 942 2.83 -27.18 14.35
CA ASN A 942 1.42 -27.57 14.32
C ASN A 942 1.24 -29.09 14.61
N SER A 943 2.18 -29.94 14.18
CA SER A 943 2.20 -31.37 14.55
C SER A 943 2.38 -31.54 16.06
N LEU A 944 3.34 -30.84 16.68
CA LEU A 944 3.63 -30.92 18.11
C LEU A 944 2.53 -30.31 18.99
N PHE A 945 1.86 -29.24 18.51
CA PHE A 945 0.68 -28.67 19.15
C PHE A 945 -0.40 -29.73 19.40
N HIS A 946 -0.69 -30.55 18.39
CA HIS A 946 -1.65 -31.65 18.52
C HIS A 946 -1.11 -32.80 19.37
N LEU A 947 0.16 -33.18 19.23
CA LEU A 947 0.75 -34.27 20.01
C LEU A 947 0.73 -33.99 21.53
N ALA A 948 1.01 -32.75 21.94
CA ALA A 948 0.89 -32.32 23.34
C ALA A 948 -0.54 -32.44 23.90
N ARG A 949 -1.56 -32.45 23.03
CA ARG A 949 -2.99 -32.59 23.37
C ARG A 949 -3.52 -34.02 23.15
N ASN A 950 -2.68 -34.95 22.68
CA ASN A 950 -3.02 -36.34 22.40
C ASN A 950 -1.95 -37.28 23.02
N PRO A 951 -1.90 -37.41 24.36
CA PRO A 951 -0.86 -38.16 25.06
C PRO A 951 -0.82 -39.65 24.69
N ASP A 952 -1.97 -40.26 24.36
CA ASP A 952 -2.03 -41.65 23.89
C ASP A 952 -1.29 -41.85 22.56
N LEU A 953 -1.46 -40.89 21.64
CA LEU A 953 -0.77 -40.88 20.35
C LEU A 953 0.74 -40.61 20.53
N TRP A 954 1.12 -39.72 21.45
CA TRP A 954 2.52 -39.54 21.82
C TRP A 954 3.13 -40.85 22.36
N THR A 955 2.41 -41.55 23.23
CA THR A 955 2.85 -42.82 23.83
C THR A 955 3.08 -43.91 22.77
N GLU A 956 2.18 -44.06 21.78
CA GLU A 956 2.37 -45.04 20.71
C GLU A 956 3.49 -44.63 19.72
N LEU A 957 3.62 -43.33 19.40
CA LEU A 957 4.77 -42.83 18.62
C LEU A 957 6.09 -43.09 19.34
N ARG A 958 6.16 -42.81 20.66
CA ARG A 958 7.33 -43.07 21.50
C ARG A 958 7.67 -44.56 21.59
N LYS A 959 6.68 -45.43 21.76
CA LYS A 959 6.86 -46.89 21.72
C LYS A 959 7.50 -47.33 20.40
N GLN A 960 7.06 -46.79 19.26
CA GLN A 960 7.70 -47.06 17.96
C GLN A 960 9.10 -46.46 17.87
N ALA A 961 9.35 -45.27 18.40
CA ALA A 961 10.66 -44.61 18.38
C ALA A 961 11.71 -45.32 19.25
N ILE A 962 11.33 -45.81 20.44
CA ILE A 962 12.18 -46.63 21.32
C ILE A 962 12.49 -47.97 20.66
N ALA A 963 11.52 -48.59 19.98
CA ALA A 963 11.73 -49.87 19.29
C ALA A 963 12.75 -49.81 18.14
N LEU A 964 13.12 -48.61 17.65
CA LEU A 964 14.22 -48.42 16.71
C LEU A 964 15.60 -48.51 17.38
N GLY A 965 15.71 -48.24 18.69
CA GLY A 965 16.98 -48.15 19.41
C GLY A 965 17.97 -47.19 18.72
N ASP A 966 19.25 -47.59 18.71
CA ASP A 966 20.35 -46.84 18.09
C ASP A 966 20.46 -47.04 16.55
N GLN A 967 19.40 -47.53 15.89
CA GLN A 967 19.43 -47.68 14.42
C GLN A 967 19.61 -46.33 13.72
N ASN A 968 20.49 -46.30 12.72
CA ASN A 968 20.67 -45.10 11.90
C ASN A 968 19.37 -44.76 11.15
N LEU A 969 18.85 -43.55 11.37
CA LEU A 969 17.59 -43.06 10.84
C LEU A 969 17.69 -42.72 9.34
N SER A 970 17.88 -43.73 8.49
CA SER A 970 18.02 -43.56 7.03
C SER A 970 16.74 -43.01 6.39
N PHE A 971 16.88 -42.46 5.18
CA PHE A 971 15.75 -41.99 4.38
C PHE A 971 14.67 -43.08 4.18
N GLU A 972 15.07 -44.32 3.92
CA GLU A 972 14.18 -45.47 3.74
C GLU A 972 13.42 -45.80 5.04
N LEU A 973 14.12 -45.79 6.18
CA LEU A 973 13.54 -46.08 7.48
C LEU A 973 12.50 -45.02 7.87
N LEU A 974 12.87 -43.73 7.80
CA LEU A 974 11.95 -42.60 8.04
C LEU A 974 10.74 -42.65 7.10
N ARG A 975 10.94 -43.08 5.85
CA ARG A 975 9.84 -43.28 4.89
C ARG A 975 8.94 -44.47 5.26
N SER A 976 9.42 -45.49 5.98
CA SER A 976 8.59 -46.62 6.42
C SER A 976 7.75 -46.36 7.66
N LEU A 977 8.10 -45.36 8.48
CA LEU A 977 7.38 -45.01 9.71
C LEU A 977 6.01 -44.38 9.40
N SER A 978 5.01 -45.23 9.17
CA SER A 978 3.66 -44.84 8.74
C SER A 978 2.99 -43.90 9.75
N LEU A 979 2.96 -44.24 11.04
CA LEU A 979 2.27 -43.43 12.05
C LEU A 979 2.87 -42.02 12.16
N PHE A 980 4.19 -41.89 12.27
CA PHE A 980 4.89 -40.60 12.23
C PHE A 980 4.57 -39.78 10.99
N ARG A 981 4.59 -40.42 9.81
CA ARG A 981 4.22 -39.76 8.55
C ARG A 981 2.77 -39.31 8.56
N TYR A 982 1.84 -40.14 9.03
CA TYR A 982 0.43 -39.83 9.10
C TYR A 982 0.12 -38.69 10.07
N THR A 983 0.83 -38.60 11.21
CA THR A 983 0.76 -37.46 12.13
C THR A 983 1.12 -36.16 11.43
N VAL A 984 2.20 -36.14 10.65
CA VAL A 984 2.61 -34.97 9.84
C VAL A 984 1.61 -34.68 8.71
N LEU A 985 1.05 -35.70 8.07
CA LEU A 985 0.06 -35.52 6.99
C LEU A 985 -1.30 -35.02 7.50
N GLU A 986 -1.73 -35.43 8.70
CA GLU A 986 -2.97 -34.95 9.31
C GLU A 986 -2.82 -33.51 9.84
N ALA A 987 -1.66 -33.14 10.39
CA ALA A 987 -1.37 -31.74 10.72
C ALA A 987 -1.36 -30.85 9.45
N LEU A 988 -0.80 -31.37 8.35
CA LEU A 988 -0.89 -30.75 7.02
C LEU A 988 -2.30 -30.74 6.41
N ARG A 989 -3.22 -31.59 6.88
CA ARG A 989 -4.62 -31.59 6.45
C ARG A 989 -5.39 -30.50 7.19
N LEU A 990 -5.33 -30.50 8.52
CA LEU A 990 -6.09 -29.56 9.37
C LEU A 990 -5.62 -28.11 9.26
N HIS A 991 -4.31 -27.88 9.18
CA HIS A 991 -3.77 -26.52 9.22
C HIS A 991 -3.11 -26.09 7.91
N GLY A 992 -2.83 -27.05 7.03
CA GLY A 992 -2.14 -26.78 5.77
C GLY A 992 -0.76 -26.16 5.98
N SER A 993 -0.28 -25.51 4.93
CA SER A 993 0.75 -24.48 5.05
C SER A 993 0.24 -23.15 4.50
N THR A 994 -0.63 -23.13 3.48
CA THR A 994 -1.27 -21.91 2.97
C THR A 994 -2.74 -22.17 2.67
N GLY A 995 -3.66 -21.34 3.18
CA GLY A 995 -5.11 -21.56 3.04
C GLY A 995 -5.65 -21.40 1.60
N ARG A 996 -5.15 -20.44 0.81
CA ARG A 996 -5.65 -20.14 -0.56
C ARG A 996 -4.56 -19.96 -1.60
N LEU A 997 -4.82 -20.43 -2.82
CA LEU A 997 -3.90 -20.39 -3.97
C LEU A 997 -4.57 -19.81 -5.23
N SER A 998 -4.16 -18.61 -5.66
CA SER A 998 -4.75 -17.93 -6.83
C SER A 998 -3.91 -18.00 -8.11
N ARG A 999 -4.57 -17.93 -9.26
CA ARG A 999 -3.99 -17.74 -10.62
C ARG A 999 -4.84 -16.73 -11.40
N THR A 1000 -4.28 -16.20 -12.48
CA THR A 1000 -4.99 -15.37 -13.46
C THR A 1000 -5.10 -16.13 -14.78
N ALA A 1001 -6.30 -16.20 -15.35
CA ALA A 1001 -6.49 -16.76 -16.68
C ALA A 1001 -5.84 -15.85 -17.75
N ILE A 1002 -4.88 -16.35 -18.51
CA ILE A 1002 -4.17 -15.56 -19.54
C ILE A 1002 -4.85 -15.60 -20.92
N ARG A 1003 -5.84 -16.48 -21.07
CA ARG A 1003 -6.74 -16.61 -22.20
C ARG A 1003 -8.12 -17.05 -21.70
N ASP A 1004 -9.14 -16.94 -22.54
CA ASP A 1004 -10.46 -17.47 -22.23
C ASP A 1004 -10.39 -18.99 -22.06
N THR A 1005 -10.94 -19.49 -20.95
CA THR A 1005 -10.90 -20.91 -20.58
C THR A 1005 -12.16 -21.28 -19.78
N VAL A 1006 -12.22 -22.51 -19.26
CA VAL A 1006 -13.35 -23.01 -18.46
C VAL A 1006 -12.88 -23.75 -17.21
N LEU A 1007 -13.66 -23.62 -16.13
CA LEU A 1007 -13.63 -24.56 -15.02
C LEU A 1007 -14.68 -25.66 -15.27
N PRO A 1008 -14.40 -26.95 -14.98
CA PRO A 1008 -15.33 -28.04 -15.25
C PRO A 1008 -16.58 -28.02 -14.36
N ARG A 1009 -16.57 -27.34 -13.20
CA ARG A 1009 -17.69 -27.27 -12.26
C ARG A 1009 -17.89 -25.86 -11.70
N GLY A 1010 -19.12 -25.59 -11.25
CA GLY A 1010 -19.57 -24.35 -10.63
C GLY A 1010 -20.80 -23.71 -11.30
N GLY A 1011 -21.27 -24.24 -12.44
CA GLY A 1011 -22.41 -23.71 -13.18
C GLY A 1011 -23.66 -24.61 -13.10
N GLY A 1012 -24.80 -24.07 -13.52
CA GLY A 1012 -26.12 -24.75 -13.45
C GLY A 1012 -26.67 -24.81 -12.01
N SER A 1013 -27.93 -25.24 -11.85
CA SER A 1013 -28.60 -25.30 -10.52
C SER A 1013 -27.82 -26.16 -9.51
N GLU A 1014 -27.24 -27.27 -9.99
CA GLU A 1014 -26.49 -28.23 -9.16
C GLU A 1014 -25.02 -27.85 -8.97
N GLY A 1015 -24.55 -26.74 -9.53
CA GLY A 1015 -23.12 -26.39 -9.55
C GLY A 1015 -22.20 -27.38 -10.29
N ARG A 1016 -22.76 -28.33 -11.06
CA ARG A 1016 -22.02 -29.40 -11.76
C ARG A 1016 -21.65 -29.09 -13.20
N SER A 1017 -22.19 -28.03 -13.80
CA SER A 1017 -21.89 -27.62 -15.17
C SER A 1017 -20.60 -26.79 -15.25
N PRO A 1018 -19.97 -26.68 -16.44
CA PRO A 1018 -18.80 -25.83 -16.61
C PRO A 1018 -19.08 -24.34 -16.37
N VAL A 1019 -18.07 -23.61 -15.90
CA VAL A 1019 -18.07 -22.15 -15.72
C VAL A 1019 -17.11 -21.53 -16.72
N PHE A 1020 -17.57 -20.51 -17.46
CA PHE A 1020 -16.72 -19.72 -18.34
C PHE A 1020 -15.82 -18.79 -17.53
N VAL A 1021 -14.52 -18.78 -17.85
CA VAL A 1021 -13.50 -17.95 -17.21
C VAL A 1021 -12.88 -17.04 -18.28
N PRO A 1022 -13.32 -15.77 -18.38
CA PRO A 1022 -12.71 -14.79 -19.26
C PRO A 1022 -11.23 -14.56 -18.95
N LYS A 1023 -10.43 -14.26 -19.97
CA LYS A 1023 -9.07 -13.74 -19.83
C LYS A 1023 -9.03 -12.56 -18.84
N GLY A 1024 -8.01 -12.55 -17.98
CA GLY A 1024 -7.83 -11.57 -16.91
C GLY A 1024 -8.54 -11.95 -15.59
N THR A 1025 -9.48 -12.89 -15.60
CA THR A 1025 -10.18 -13.33 -14.38
C THR A 1025 -9.22 -14.01 -13.42
N VAL A 1026 -9.30 -13.67 -12.13
CA VAL A 1026 -8.59 -14.36 -11.06
C VAL A 1026 -9.40 -15.57 -10.62
N VAL A 1027 -8.77 -16.75 -10.60
CA VAL A 1027 -9.33 -17.99 -10.04
C VAL A 1027 -8.55 -18.33 -8.77
N SER A 1028 -9.26 -18.59 -7.68
CA SER A 1028 -8.71 -18.86 -6.35
C SER A 1028 -9.15 -20.23 -5.86
N LEU A 1029 -8.18 -21.11 -5.59
CA LEU A 1029 -8.43 -22.40 -4.96
C LEU A 1029 -8.38 -22.23 -3.43
N ASP A 1030 -9.42 -22.66 -2.74
CA ASP A 1030 -9.44 -22.69 -1.27
C ASP A 1030 -9.01 -24.07 -0.78
N LEU A 1031 -7.75 -24.17 -0.37
CA LEU A 1031 -7.14 -25.43 0.05
C LEU A 1031 -7.68 -25.86 1.42
N TYR A 1032 -7.97 -24.92 2.31
CA TYR A 1032 -8.47 -25.22 3.65
C TYR A 1032 -9.90 -25.76 3.61
N ALA A 1033 -10.84 -25.05 2.96
CA ALA A 1033 -12.21 -25.53 2.83
C ALA A 1033 -12.28 -26.89 2.12
N HIS A 1034 -11.36 -27.13 1.17
CA HIS A 1034 -11.20 -28.43 0.51
C HIS A 1034 -10.65 -29.55 1.42
N LEU A 1035 -9.80 -29.24 2.40
CA LEU A 1035 -9.22 -30.19 3.35
C LEU A 1035 -10.10 -30.47 4.59
N HIS A 1036 -11.12 -29.64 4.81
CA HIS A 1036 -12.19 -29.80 5.83
C HIS A 1036 -13.55 -30.17 5.23
N ASP A 1037 -13.55 -30.56 3.95
CA ASP A 1037 -14.75 -30.96 3.24
C ASP A 1037 -15.28 -32.30 3.77
N ALA A 1038 -16.41 -32.28 4.49
CA ALA A 1038 -17.04 -33.46 5.05
C ALA A 1038 -17.40 -34.52 3.98
N GLU A 1039 -17.73 -34.11 2.74
CA GLU A 1039 -17.98 -35.03 1.62
C GLU A 1039 -16.73 -35.86 1.24
N ILE A 1040 -15.53 -35.37 1.60
CA ILE A 1040 -14.23 -35.99 1.30
C ILE A 1040 -13.61 -36.65 2.54
N TRP A 1041 -13.80 -36.07 3.73
CA TRP A 1041 -13.03 -36.42 4.94
C TRP A 1041 -13.86 -37.02 6.07
N GLY A 1042 -15.20 -37.00 5.96
CA GLY A 1042 -16.15 -37.45 6.98
C GLY A 1042 -16.66 -36.31 7.87
N ASP A 1043 -17.73 -36.56 8.63
CA ASP A 1043 -18.31 -35.58 9.58
C ASP A 1043 -17.33 -35.15 10.67
N ASP A 1044 -16.27 -35.93 10.87
CA ASP A 1044 -15.18 -35.67 11.81
C ASP A 1044 -13.96 -35.03 11.12
N ALA A 1045 -14.17 -34.31 10.01
CA ALA A 1045 -13.11 -33.64 9.25
C ALA A 1045 -12.27 -32.66 10.11
N ASP A 1046 -12.82 -32.08 11.16
CA ASP A 1046 -12.08 -31.16 12.05
C ASP A 1046 -11.29 -31.89 13.15
N VAL A 1047 -11.45 -33.22 13.28
CA VAL A 1047 -10.77 -34.02 14.31
C VAL A 1047 -9.40 -34.50 13.81
N PHE A 1048 -8.35 -34.19 14.58
CA PHE A 1048 -6.99 -34.67 14.34
C PHE A 1048 -6.90 -36.19 14.53
N ARG A 1049 -6.93 -36.94 13.43
CA ARG A 1049 -6.84 -38.40 13.43
C ARG A 1049 -5.83 -38.90 12.38
N PRO A 1050 -4.56 -39.14 12.74
CA PRO A 1050 -3.55 -39.66 11.82
C PRO A 1050 -3.96 -40.93 11.05
N SER A 1051 -4.68 -41.86 11.69
CA SER A 1051 -5.14 -43.12 11.06
C SER A 1051 -6.08 -42.92 9.87
N ARG A 1052 -6.59 -41.70 9.63
CA ARG A 1052 -7.37 -41.32 8.42
C ARG A 1052 -6.61 -41.51 7.10
N PHE A 1053 -5.27 -41.62 7.15
CA PHE A 1053 -4.40 -41.93 6.02
C PHE A 1053 -4.03 -43.43 5.89
N GLU A 1054 -4.46 -44.30 6.81
CA GLU A 1054 -4.24 -45.74 6.68
C GLU A 1054 -5.06 -46.30 5.51
N GLY A 1055 -4.39 -47.06 4.62
CA GLY A 1055 -5.01 -47.58 3.40
C GLY A 1055 -5.41 -46.54 2.35
N ARG A 1056 -5.42 -45.23 2.69
CA ARG A 1056 -5.91 -44.15 1.84
C ARG A 1056 -4.75 -43.41 1.16
N ALA A 1057 -4.77 -43.37 -0.17
CA ALA A 1057 -3.85 -42.59 -0.99
C ALA A 1057 -4.61 -41.47 -1.75
N PRO A 1058 -5.00 -40.38 -1.07
CA PRO A 1058 -5.75 -39.30 -1.70
C PRO A 1058 -4.90 -38.62 -2.81
N GLN A 1059 -5.55 -38.24 -3.91
CA GLN A 1059 -4.91 -37.68 -5.10
C GLN A 1059 -5.11 -36.17 -5.19
N TRP A 1060 -6.28 -35.75 -5.65
CA TRP A 1060 -6.66 -34.33 -5.78
C TRP A 1060 -7.48 -33.84 -4.59
N GLU A 1061 -7.87 -34.77 -3.73
CA GLU A 1061 -8.52 -34.59 -2.42
C GLU A 1061 -7.53 -34.08 -1.36
N PHE A 1062 -6.22 -34.23 -1.57
CA PHE A 1062 -5.18 -33.87 -0.62
C PHE A 1062 -3.98 -33.24 -1.33
N VAL A 1063 -4.01 -31.92 -1.46
CA VAL A 1063 -3.03 -31.13 -2.24
C VAL A 1063 -2.24 -30.08 -1.42
N PRO A 1064 -1.79 -30.36 -0.17
CA PRO A 1064 -1.08 -29.35 0.64
C PRO A 1064 0.26 -28.88 0.05
N PHE A 1065 0.80 -29.61 -0.95
CA PHE A 1065 2.01 -29.25 -1.70
C PHE A 1065 1.72 -28.71 -3.12
N SER A 1066 0.46 -28.30 -3.38
CA SER A 1066 -0.08 -28.06 -4.73
C SER A 1066 -0.03 -29.31 -5.63
N GLY A 1067 -0.55 -29.21 -6.85
CA GLY A 1067 -0.52 -30.25 -7.88
C GLY A 1067 0.16 -29.81 -9.18
N GLY A 1068 0.27 -30.77 -10.11
CA GLY A 1068 0.69 -30.53 -11.50
C GLY A 1068 2.16 -30.09 -11.67
N PRO A 1069 2.52 -29.41 -12.78
CA PRO A 1069 3.90 -29.04 -13.10
C PRO A 1069 4.60 -28.17 -12.03
N ARG A 1070 3.83 -27.42 -11.24
CA ARG A 1070 4.31 -26.54 -10.15
C ARG A 1070 4.23 -27.17 -8.75
N ILE A 1071 4.06 -28.49 -8.63
CA ILE A 1071 4.18 -29.19 -7.34
C ILE A 1071 5.52 -28.88 -6.65
N CYS A 1072 5.47 -28.71 -5.33
CA CYS A 1072 6.63 -28.35 -4.51
C CYS A 1072 7.80 -29.35 -4.71
N PRO A 1073 9.03 -28.87 -5.02
CA PRO A 1073 10.20 -29.75 -5.13
C PRO A 1073 10.59 -30.40 -3.79
N ALA A 1074 10.45 -29.68 -2.68
CA ALA A 1074 10.92 -30.11 -1.36
C ALA A 1074 9.93 -31.02 -0.60
N ARG A 1075 8.81 -31.45 -1.20
CA ARG A 1075 7.76 -32.24 -0.54
C ARG A 1075 8.31 -33.41 0.29
N GLN A 1076 9.22 -34.19 -0.29
CA GLN A 1076 9.75 -35.38 0.37
C GLN A 1076 10.76 -35.01 1.46
N GLN A 1077 11.61 -34.00 1.23
CA GLN A 1077 12.54 -33.45 2.22
C GLN A 1077 11.80 -32.97 3.48
N ILE A 1078 10.73 -32.17 3.30
CA ILE A 1078 9.87 -31.65 4.38
C ILE A 1078 9.34 -32.82 5.23
N ILE A 1079 8.71 -33.82 4.60
CA ILE A 1079 8.15 -34.98 5.31
C ILE A 1079 9.25 -35.77 6.04
N THR A 1080 10.39 -36.05 5.39
CA THR A 1080 11.49 -36.80 5.99
C THR A 1080 12.10 -36.06 7.18
N GLN A 1081 12.33 -34.75 7.09
CA GLN A 1081 12.83 -33.93 8.19
C GLN A 1081 11.83 -33.82 9.35
N SER A 1082 10.53 -33.71 9.06
CA SER A 1082 9.49 -33.72 10.09
C SER A 1082 9.45 -35.05 10.84
N VAL A 1083 9.45 -36.18 10.13
CA VAL A 1083 9.50 -37.51 10.76
C VAL A 1083 10.77 -37.68 11.58
N TYR A 1084 11.93 -37.25 11.06
CA TYR A 1084 13.20 -37.33 11.79
C TYR A 1084 13.13 -36.61 13.14
N LEU A 1085 12.66 -35.35 13.16
CA LEU A 1085 12.58 -34.60 14.41
C LEU A 1085 11.58 -35.21 15.40
N LEU A 1086 10.41 -35.65 14.94
CA LEU A 1086 9.42 -36.29 15.81
C LEU A 1086 9.95 -37.59 16.41
N VAL A 1087 10.65 -38.43 15.64
CA VAL A 1087 11.30 -39.65 16.16
C VAL A 1087 12.34 -39.29 17.23
N ARG A 1088 13.19 -38.30 16.98
CA ARG A 1088 14.24 -37.89 17.94
C ARG A 1088 13.68 -37.31 19.24
N LEU A 1089 12.63 -36.48 19.16
CA LEU A 1089 11.92 -36.00 20.35
C LEU A 1089 11.27 -37.15 21.13
N ALA A 1090 10.66 -38.11 20.42
CA ALA A 1090 10.00 -39.26 21.02
C ALA A 1090 10.97 -40.30 21.60
N GLN A 1091 12.23 -40.33 21.16
CA GLN A 1091 13.31 -41.08 21.81
C GLN A 1091 13.76 -40.41 23.12
N GLU A 1092 14.07 -39.11 23.09
CA GLU A 1092 14.65 -38.37 24.21
C GLU A 1092 13.66 -38.22 25.39
N PHE A 1093 12.43 -37.79 25.10
CA PHE A 1093 11.46 -37.37 26.13
C PHE A 1093 10.36 -38.40 26.36
N ALA A 1094 10.12 -38.71 27.64
CA ALA A 1094 9.05 -39.62 28.08
C ALA A 1094 7.67 -39.05 27.76
N GLU A 1095 7.43 -37.83 28.21
CA GLU A 1095 6.12 -37.18 28.19
C GLU A 1095 6.23 -35.79 27.59
N VAL A 1096 5.17 -35.40 26.87
CA VAL A 1096 4.93 -34.05 26.34
C VAL A 1096 3.66 -33.54 27.00
N GLU A 1097 3.80 -32.78 28.08
CA GLU A 1097 2.66 -32.21 28.79
C GLU A 1097 2.28 -30.87 28.14
N ASN A 1098 1.01 -30.69 27.74
CA ASN A 1098 0.54 -29.37 27.29
C ASN A 1098 0.59 -28.35 28.43
N ARG A 1099 1.31 -27.24 28.22
CA ARG A 1099 1.38 -26.09 29.15
C ARG A 1099 0.80 -24.81 28.55
N ASP A 1100 0.08 -24.93 27.43
CA ASP A 1100 -0.72 -23.85 26.86
C ASP A 1100 -2.14 -23.89 27.47
N PRO A 1101 -2.61 -22.82 28.16
CA PRO A 1101 -3.96 -22.78 28.72
C PRO A 1101 -5.06 -22.76 27.65
N CYS A 1102 -4.73 -22.43 26.40
CA CYS A 1102 -5.68 -22.51 25.29
C CYS A 1102 -5.69 -23.92 24.70
N MET A 1103 -6.76 -24.69 24.87
CA MET A 1103 -6.86 -26.03 24.27
C MET A 1103 -7.10 -26.00 22.76
N GLU A 1104 -7.80 -24.97 22.27
CA GLU A 1104 -8.17 -24.81 20.86
C GLU A 1104 -7.00 -24.30 19.99
N PHE A 1105 -6.98 -24.67 18.71
CA PHE A 1105 -6.00 -24.13 17.78
C PHE A 1105 -6.42 -22.73 17.32
N VAL A 1106 -5.93 -21.69 18.01
CA VAL A 1106 -6.10 -20.31 17.57
C VAL A 1106 -5.10 -20.01 16.46
N GLU A 1107 -5.61 -19.72 15.27
CA GLU A 1107 -4.78 -19.50 14.08
C GLU A 1107 -4.09 -18.12 14.07
N ARG A 1108 -2.83 -18.11 13.64
CA ARG A 1108 -2.10 -16.90 13.25
C ARG A 1108 -1.56 -17.09 11.83
N VAL A 1109 -1.96 -16.22 10.92
CA VAL A 1109 -1.55 -16.29 9.51
C VAL A 1109 -0.49 -15.22 9.22
N LYS A 1110 0.71 -15.66 8.84
CA LYS A 1110 1.73 -14.80 8.19
C LYS A 1110 1.65 -15.05 6.68
N ILE A 1111 2.66 -15.71 6.10
CA ILE A 1111 2.49 -16.44 4.83
C ILE A 1111 1.89 -17.83 5.08
N PHE A 1112 2.29 -18.44 6.20
CA PHE A 1112 1.82 -19.76 6.62
C PHE A 1112 0.91 -19.67 7.86
N THR A 1113 0.07 -20.67 8.06
CA THR A 1113 -0.87 -20.77 9.20
C THR A 1113 -0.21 -21.52 10.36
N GLU A 1114 0.00 -20.84 11.48
CA GLU A 1114 0.66 -21.35 12.68
C GLU A 1114 -0.21 -21.15 13.93
N SER A 1115 0.04 -21.91 15.00
CA SER A 1115 -0.55 -21.61 16.32
C SER A 1115 -0.14 -20.21 16.79
N ALA A 1116 -1.12 -19.41 17.20
CA ALA A 1116 -0.93 -18.09 17.78
C ALA A 1116 -0.24 -18.17 19.17
N GLY A 1117 -0.61 -19.18 19.97
CA GLY A 1117 -0.11 -19.41 21.34
C GLY A 1117 1.29 -20.01 21.43
N GLY A 1118 1.83 -20.50 20.31
CA GLY A 1118 3.10 -21.23 20.24
C GLY A 1118 2.90 -22.74 20.45
N VAL A 1119 3.94 -23.41 20.96
CA VAL A 1119 3.92 -24.82 21.36
C VAL A 1119 4.52 -24.92 22.77
N LYS A 1120 3.76 -24.41 23.75
CA LYS A 1120 4.13 -24.40 25.17
C LYS A 1120 3.91 -25.77 25.78
N VAL A 1121 4.99 -26.44 26.17
CA VAL A 1121 4.96 -27.78 26.75
C VAL A 1121 5.92 -27.89 27.92
N ALA A 1122 5.70 -28.86 28.79
CA ALA A 1122 6.78 -29.42 29.59
C ALA A 1122 7.23 -30.75 28.98
N LEU A 1123 8.54 -30.96 29.00
CA LEU A 1123 9.18 -32.17 28.50
C LEU A 1123 9.90 -32.84 29.65
N HIS A 1124 9.58 -34.10 29.89
CA HIS A 1124 10.16 -34.90 30.94
C HIS A 1124 11.12 -35.90 30.33
N GLU A 1125 12.35 -35.95 30.86
CA GLU A 1125 13.28 -37.01 30.47
C GLU A 1125 12.71 -38.38 30.77
N THR A 1126 13.17 -39.36 29.99
CA THR A 1126 13.15 -40.74 30.45
C THR A 1126 13.88 -40.80 31.79
N GLN A 1127 13.19 -41.03 32.90
CA GLN A 1127 13.87 -41.45 34.12
C GLN A 1127 14.66 -42.71 33.76
N SER A 1128 15.99 -42.61 33.85
CA SER A 1128 16.85 -43.77 33.82
C SER A 1128 16.45 -44.64 35.00
N ILE A 1129 15.59 -45.63 34.74
CA ILE A 1129 15.39 -46.75 35.65
C ILE A 1129 16.72 -47.49 35.63
N HIS A 1130 17.63 -47.06 36.50
CA HIS A 1130 18.60 -47.94 37.09
C HIS A 1130 17.79 -49.04 37.75
N ILE A 1131 17.55 -50.11 36.99
CA ILE A 1131 17.29 -51.43 37.54
C ILE A 1131 18.55 -51.74 38.33
N ALA A 1132 18.51 -51.40 39.63
CA ALA A 1132 19.46 -51.89 40.59
C ALA A 1132 19.29 -53.40 40.61
N VAL A 1133 20.15 -54.09 39.86
CA VAL A 1133 20.20 -55.55 39.85
C VAL A 1133 20.51 -55.99 41.28
N LYS A 1134 19.51 -56.60 41.91
CA LYS A 1134 19.59 -57.42 43.10
C LYS A 1134 18.85 -58.71 42.83
#